data_AF-A0AAD2G7M9-F1
#
_entry.id   AF-A0AAD2G7M9-F1
#
_cell.length_a   1.000
_cell.length_b   1.000
_cell.length_c   1.000
_cell.angle_alpha   90.00
_cell.angle_beta   90.00
_cell.angle_gamma   90.00
#
_symmetry.space_group_name_H-M   'P 1'
#
loop_
_entity.id
_entity.type
_entity.pdbx_description
1 polymer ?
#
loop_
_entity_poly.entity_id
_entity_poly.type
_entity_poly.pdbx_seq_one_letter_code
_entity_poly.pdbx_strand_id
1 'polypeptide(L)'
;MQSDRGVLQDRLNKIQNAVRQAQQETWKHQNPASALPNIKSHSASFQLGLTLFRDDVERVDERIRDKLEDVEKELNKLSTETQPNDFISQDSEDSPMIMLPMSTIGEGEADQGDNSDEDLLLQNDPQALQDEIELHRTKIAFLKQASLARTAINDSKTLSNRFLSPNSMDLLKASKLLVQANELLRQAESFASSLPAHKYKEGEEMEDNNEEREEEYSQEPYQYGTNIITSLRNEVRLERSKLLVTAGTILDQSVQLSPNSIEVKNSKQLNEAYAILEQFDAELSNRIMRETLRRFTKQLYQELLKPILYEHHGKKWKIEEKEEKALSAKAGVTTKGPVHRIDWTIVHGDSAMDTLNENSSAITPWKHTLDVLGRILVFCQSRILMNRQDPCEYVGAFLFGDPDAMPSELNLHAMGLDSTRIGADKGMLSEPILELIAKESLPDHYDFMDEDIVTLEDIASELKSYVKPFCMAMCQKWFIPIQPKPKLIDFCDKLPQKYIEHRRCILLDKAKDILVNNDYHNTEQVGITELPEGVEEYMSIFFMQSCSVSVTALKIVELVRETMEEVVQAADAPASLQSLRPNLYKTAREMFTLYRAVIPSKFRKEVKTVPRTAAVMHNDAVFFSHTCAKLGLEYKGRFAKQEPIEEDEMGPIMEQTFVFVDIVPVFRELALECLGDMLDFQKKQMVELIQPRLGYFAMSLKSNESLLEWSEAETALAAATYHLKHLQQAWQNILPKDVFAAAMGVLANVVFEAFLKALLVQDLSISPTANQFLASLFGKALKDIGEFFQKSKETPSQCCDEWDRFVCIAKFLETHSLPELKDSLAMGVFLHLTSRDVKIMLVACHKHQAYHPDYIALMNELANFGSQR
;
A
#
# COMPACT_ATOMS: atom_id res chain seq x y z
N MET A 1 -62.77 -19.47 -56.49
CA MET A 1 -61.39 -19.77 -56.04
C MET A 1 -60.30 -19.49 -57.07
N GLN A 2 -60.39 -19.86 -58.36
CA GLN A 2 -59.37 -19.44 -59.35
C GLN A 2 -59.45 -17.93 -59.71
N SER A 3 -60.65 -17.33 -59.69
CA SER A 3 -60.85 -15.88 -59.94
C SER A 3 -60.24 -14.98 -58.86
N ASP A 4 -60.30 -15.38 -57.57
CA ASP A 4 -59.74 -14.57 -56.48
C ASP A 4 -58.21 -14.67 -56.39
N ARG A 5 -57.63 -15.79 -56.86
CA ARG A 5 -56.17 -16.03 -56.85
C ARG A 5 -55.42 -15.09 -57.80
N GLY A 6 -55.99 -14.84 -58.98
CA GLY A 6 -55.46 -13.85 -59.93
C GLY A 6 -55.52 -12.43 -59.37
N VAL A 7 -56.60 -12.09 -58.65
CA VAL A 7 -56.77 -10.77 -58.02
C VAL A 7 -55.78 -10.57 -56.87
N LEU A 8 -55.53 -11.60 -56.05
CA LEU A 8 -54.55 -11.57 -54.96
C LEU A 8 -53.12 -11.41 -55.49
N GLN A 9 -52.73 -12.15 -56.54
CA GLN A 9 -51.41 -12.02 -57.15
C GLN A 9 -51.24 -10.64 -57.83
N ASP A 10 -52.29 -10.14 -58.49
CA ASP A 10 -52.29 -8.82 -59.13
C ASP A 10 -52.25 -7.69 -58.08
N ARG A 11 -52.85 -7.88 -56.90
CA ARG A 11 -52.74 -6.97 -55.75
C ARG A 11 -51.37 -7.05 -55.06
N LEU A 12 -50.80 -8.24 -54.88
CA LEU A 12 -49.43 -8.41 -54.37
C LEU A 12 -48.42 -7.73 -55.29
N ASN A 13 -48.57 -7.91 -56.61
CA ASN A 13 -47.79 -7.22 -57.63
C ASN A 13 -48.01 -5.70 -57.58
N LYS A 14 -49.23 -5.21 -57.31
CA LYS A 14 -49.49 -3.78 -57.08
C LYS A 14 -48.83 -3.25 -55.82
N ILE A 15 -48.80 -4.02 -54.73
CA ILE A 15 -48.08 -3.64 -53.49
C ILE A 15 -46.58 -3.62 -53.74
N GLN A 16 -46.02 -4.66 -54.36
CA GLN A 16 -44.61 -4.71 -54.75
C GLN A 16 -44.25 -3.54 -55.68
N ASN A 17 -45.12 -3.20 -56.64
CA ASN A 17 -44.92 -2.07 -57.54
C ASN A 17 -45.09 -0.71 -56.85
N ALA A 18 -46.02 -0.57 -55.90
CA ALA A 18 -46.20 0.65 -55.11
C ALA A 18 -45.01 0.89 -54.17
N VAL A 19 -44.51 -0.15 -53.53
CA VAL A 19 -43.26 -0.13 -52.74
C VAL A 19 -42.08 0.25 -53.64
N ARG A 20 -41.96 -0.37 -54.82
CA ARG A 20 -40.92 -0.06 -55.81
C ARG A 20 -41.01 1.39 -56.32
N GLN A 21 -42.20 1.88 -56.62
CA GLN A 21 -42.44 3.25 -57.10
C GLN A 21 -42.16 4.29 -56.02
N ALA A 22 -42.59 4.04 -54.78
CA ALA A 22 -42.27 4.87 -53.63
C ALA A 22 -40.77 4.99 -53.39
N GLN A 23 -40.03 3.89 -53.53
CA GLN A 23 -38.59 3.86 -53.39
C GLN A 23 -37.86 4.54 -54.55
N GLN A 24 -38.33 4.38 -55.78
CA GLN A 24 -37.77 5.07 -56.96
C GLN A 24 -37.95 6.59 -56.90
N GLU A 25 -39.10 7.09 -56.43
CA GLU A 25 -39.33 8.52 -56.21
C GLU A 25 -38.41 9.09 -55.12
N THR A 26 -38.13 8.31 -54.08
CA THR A 26 -37.29 8.72 -52.95
C THR A 26 -35.81 8.78 -53.35
N TRP A 27 -35.34 7.84 -54.16
CA TRP A 27 -33.99 7.83 -54.76
C TRP A 27 -33.75 9.06 -55.65
N LYS A 28 -34.70 9.37 -56.54
CA LYS A 28 -34.61 10.54 -57.44
C LYS A 28 -34.55 11.87 -56.67
N HIS A 29 -35.17 11.94 -55.50
CA HIS A 29 -35.16 13.15 -54.68
C HIS A 29 -33.87 13.37 -53.89
N GLN A 30 -33.18 12.30 -53.47
CA GLN A 30 -31.90 12.41 -52.75
C GLN A 30 -30.69 12.55 -53.68
N ASN A 31 -30.70 11.91 -54.84
CA ASN A 31 -29.63 11.98 -55.83
C ASN A 31 -30.18 12.31 -57.22
N PRO A 32 -30.50 13.59 -57.51
CA PRO A 32 -31.14 14.00 -58.76
C PRO A 32 -30.26 13.78 -60.01
N ALA A 33 -28.98 13.44 -59.83
CA ALA A 33 -28.00 13.28 -60.90
C ALA A 33 -27.49 11.83 -61.12
N SER A 34 -27.95 10.82 -60.35
CA SER A 34 -27.54 9.43 -60.55
C SER A 34 -28.57 8.61 -61.34
N ALA A 35 -28.11 7.73 -62.24
CA ALA A 35 -28.98 6.81 -62.97
C ALA A 35 -29.61 5.78 -62.01
N LEU A 36 -30.86 5.37 -62.27
CA LEU A 36 -31.53 4.35 -61.45
C LEU A 36 -30.81 3.00 -61.55
N PRO A 37 -30.55 2.30 -60.44
CA PRO A 37 -30.17 0.88 -60.48
C PRO A 37 -31.31 0.06 -61.12
N ASN A 38 -30.98 -0.97 -61.90
CA ASN A 38 -31.97 -1.85 -62.53
C ASN A 38 -32.49 -2.88 -61.51
N ILE A 39 -33.50 -2.49 -60.72
CA ILE A 39 -34.02 -3.26 -59.57
C ILE A 39 -34.97 -4.36 -60.07
N LYS A 40 -34.43 -5.48 -60.57
CA LYS A 40 -35.23 -6.67 -60.92
C LYS A 40 -35.36 -7.70 -59.79
N SER A 41 -34.49 -7.66 -58.76
CA SER A 41 -34.52 -8.61 -57.63
C SER A 41 -35.61 -8.27 -56.58
N HIS A 42 -36.30 -9.30 -56.06
CA HIS A 42 -37.27 -9.20 -54.96
C HIS A 42 -36.65 -8.65 -53.65
N SER A 43 -35.33 -8.68 -53.47
CA SER A 43 -34.63 -8.11 -52.29
C SER A 43 -34.14 -6.67 -52.50
N ALA A 44 -34.06 -6.20 -53.75
CA ALA A 44 -33.41 -4.93 -54.08
C ALA A 44 -34.21 -3.69 -53.63
N SER A 45 -35.54 -3.81 -53.49
CA SER A 45 -36.40 -2.80 -52.86
C SER A 45 -36.10 -2.63 -51.37
N PHE A 46 -35.88 -3.74 -50.65
CA PHE A 46 -35.50 -3.73 -49.24
C PHE A 46 -34.08 -3.17 -49.06
N GLN A 47 -33.12 -3.61 -49.88
CA GLN A 47 -31.75 -3.08 -49.89
C GLN A 47 -31.70 -1.57 -50.17
N LEU A 48 -32.55 -1.07 -51.08
CA LEU A 48 -32.65 0.36 -51.36
C LEU A 48 -33.18 1.15 -50.16
N GLY A 49 -34.22 0.65 -49.48
CA GLY A 49 -34.71 1.21 -48.22
C GLY A 49 -33.60 1.29 -47.16
N LEU A 50 -32.80 0.23 -47.03
CA LEU A 50 -31.68 0.14 -46.09
C LEU A 50 -30.54 1.13 -46.43
N THR A 51 -30.26 1.38 -47.72
CA THR A 51 -29.32 2.45 -48.14
C THR A 51 -29.85 3.85 -47.88
N LEU A 52 -31.16 4.10 -48.02
CA LEU A 52 -31.78 5.39 -47.72
C LEU A 52 -31.73 5.73 -46.22
N PHE A 53 -31.70 4.71 -45.34
CA PHE A 53 -31.48 4.88 -43.89
C PHE A 53 -30.03 5.27 -43.54
N ARG A 54 -29.08 5.19 -44.48
CA ARG A 54 -27.66 5.46 -44.24
C ARG A 54 -27.28 6.94 -44.44
N ASP A 55 -28.00 7.65 -45.31
CA ASP A 55 -27.74 9.07 -45.60
C ASP A 55 -28.70 10.00 -44.81
N ASP A 56 -28.39 11.30 -44.82
CA ASP A 56 -28.93 12.34 -43.92
C ASP A 56 -30.30 12.85 -44.41
N VAL A 57 -31.41 12.49 -43.74
CA VAL A 57 -32.75 12.75 -44.30
C VAL A 57 -33.88 12.92 -43.28
N GLU A 58 -34.01 14.14 -42.76
CA GLU A 58 -35.16 14.52 -41.93
C GLU A 58 -36.50 14.56 -42.71
N ARG A 59 -36.47 14.78 -44.04
CA ARG A 59 -37.69 14.94 -44.87
C ARG A 59 -38.21 13.67 -45.54
N VAL A 60 -37.42 12.59 -45.53
CA VAL A 60 -37.79 11.34 -46.20
C VAL A 60 -38.46 10.36 -45.24
N ASP A 61 -38.16 10.45 -43.93
CA ASP A 61 -38.72 9.54 -42.93
C ASP A 61 -40.23 9.68 -42.71
N GLU A 62 -40.80 10.90 -42.74
CA GLU A 62 -42.26 11.10 -42.64
C GLU A 62 -42.99 10.49 -43.85
N ARG A 63 -42.50 10.73 -45.06
CA ARG A 63 -43.09 10.17 -46.29
C ARG A 63 -42.94 8.65 -46.38
N ILE A 64 -41.82 8.10 -45.92
CA ILE A 64 -41.63 6.65 -45.85
C ILE A 64 -42.60 6.05 -44.84
N ARG A 65 -42.83 6.69 -43.69
CA ARG A 65 -43.78 6.23 -42.67
C ARG A 65 -45.22 6.19 -43.18
N ASP A 66 -45.69 7.26 -43.81
CA ASP A 66 -47.05 7.32 -44.38
C ASP A 66 -47.26 6.22 -45.42
N LYS A 67 -46.25 6.02 -46.30
CA LYS A 67 -46.30 4.98 -47.33
C LYS A 67 -46.21 3.56 -46.75
N LEU A 68 -45.43 3.33 -45.68
CA LEU A 68 -45.39 2.04 -44.99
C LEU A 68 -46.73 1.72 -44.31
N GLU A 69 -47.42 2.72 -43.79
CA GLU A 69 -48.73 2.56 -43.16
C GLU A 69 -49.84 2.24 -44.18
N ASP A 70 -49.77 2.84 -45.36
CA ASP A 70 -50.65 2.50 -46.48
C ASP A 70 -50.40 1.07 -47.01
N VAL A 71 -49.14 0.63 -47.05
CA VAL A 71 -48.77 -0.75 -47.39
C VAL A 71 -49.28 -1.72 -46.32
N GLU A 72 -49.14 -1.41 -45.03
CA GLU A 72 -49.64 -2.23 -43.91
C GLU A 72 -51.18 -2.37 -43.95
N LYS A 73 -51.92 -1.31 -44.30
CA LYS A 73 -53.38 -1.36 -44.50
C LYS A 73 -53.78 -2.29 -45.64
N GLU A 74 -53.08 -2.25 -46.77
CA GLU A 74 -53.31 -3.15 -47.90
C GLU A 74 -52.95 -4.61 -47.55
N LEU A 75 -51.85 -4.82 -46.80
CA LEU A 75 -51.42 -6.14 -46.33
C LEU A 75 -52.41 -6.77 -45.33
N ASN A 76 -53.04 -5.94 -44.48
CA ASN A 76 -54.08 -6.38 -43.56
C ASN A 76 -55.39 -6.73 -44.27
N LYS A 77 -55.78 -6.00 -45.33
CA LYS A 77 -56.92 -6.39 -46.18
C LYS A 77 -56.70 -7.74 -46.85
N LEU A 78 -55.49 -7.99 -47.37
CA LEU A 78 -55.14 -9.28 -47.97
C LEU A 78 -55.25 -10.43 -46.96
N SER A 79 -54.76 -10.23 -45.74
CA SER A 79 -54.80 -11.23 -44.67
C SER A 79 -56.21 -11.55 -44.16
N THR A 80 -57.16 -10.61 -44.26
CA THR A 80 -58.57 -10.85 -43.92
C THR A 80 -59.35 -11.55 -45.04
N GLU A 81 -58.89 -11.44 -46.29
CA GLU A 81 -59.51 -12.07 -47.46
C GLU A 81 -59.03 -13.53 -47.67
N THR A 82 -57.87 -13.92 -47.12
CA THR A 82 -57.31 -15.29 -47.22
C THR A 82 -57.72 -16.25 -46.10
N GLN A 83 -58.44 -15.81 -45.06
CA GLN A 83 -58.99 -16.73 -44.06
C GLN A 83 -60.26 -17.43 -44.58
N PRO A 84 -60.39 -18.77 -44.48
CA PRO A 84 -61.57 -19.49 -44.93
C PRO A 84 -62.77 -19.17 -44.02
N ASN A 85 -63.87 -18.68 -44.59
CA ASN A 85 -65.14 -18.50 -43.89
C ASN A 85 -65.75 -19.88 -43.52
N ASP A 86 -65.81 -20.18 -42.23
CA ASP A 86 -66.70 -21.20 -41.67
C ASP A 86 -68.16 -20.72 -41.72
N PHE A 87 -68.97 -21.23 -42.65
CA PHE A 87 -70.43 -21.23 -42.55
C PHE A 87 -71.06 -22.42 -43.32
N ILE A 88 -71.53 -23.43 -42.59
CA ILE A 88 -72.57 -24.41 -42.98
C ILE A 88 -73.66 -24.30 -41.90
N SER A 89 -74.90 -23.89 -42.20
CA SER A 89 -76.11 -24.71 -42.43
C SER A 89 -77.30 -23.71 -42.44
N GLN A 90 -78.45 -23.85 -43.12
CA GLN A 90 -79.29 -25.02 -43.38
C GLN A 90 -80.43 -24.63 -44.36
N ASP A 91 -80.80 -25.57 -45.24
CA ASP A 91 -82.09 -25.90 -45.90
C ASP A 91 -83.20 -24.83 -46.14
N SER A 92 -83.66 -24.69 -47.39
CA SER A 92 -84.92 -25.28 -47.91
C SER A 92 -85.42 -24.62 -49.24
N GLU A 93 -85.70 -25.48 -50.22
CA GLU A 93 -86.71 -25.45 -51.31
C GLU A 93 -87.26 -24.11 -51.86
N ASP A 94 -86.99 -23.79 -53.14
CA ASP A 94 -87.97 -23.79 -54.25
C ASP A 94 -87.39 -23.21 -55.57
N SER A 95 -87.77 -23.81 -56.71
CA SER A 95 -87.47 -23.39 -58.11
C SER A 95 -88.32 -22.14 -58.53
N PRO A 96 -88.22 -21.53 -59.75
CA PRO A 96 -87.57 -21.98 -61.01
C PRO A 96 -86.87 -20.90 -61.90
N MET A 97 -86.21 -21.42 -62.96
CA MET A 97 -86.00 -20.87 -64.33
C MET A 97 -85.51 -19.41 -64.54
N ILE A 98 -84.50 -19.23 -65.41
CA ILE A 98 -84.67 -18.67 -66.78
C ILE A 98 -83.30 -18.63 -67.51
N MET A 99 -83.33 -19.23 -68.71
CA MET A 99 -82.59 -19.05 -69.97
C MET A 99 -81.19 -18.39 -70.06
N LEU A 100 -80.33 -19.10 -70.79
CA LEU A 100 -79.23 -18.64 -71.66
C LEU A 100 -79.68 -17.50 -72.62
N PRO A 101 -78.77 -16.64 -73.14
CA PRO A 101 -77.98 -16.97 -74.34
C PRO A 101 -76.49 -16.59 -74.20
N MET A 102 -75.52 -17.41 -74.63
CA MET A 102 -75.06 -17.72 -76.00
C MET A 102 -74.25 -16.61 -76.68
N SER A 103 -73.07 -17.05 -77.17
CA SER A 103 -72.34 -16.60 -78.36
C SER A 103 -71.42 -15.36 -78.21
N THR A 104 -70.26 -15.21 -78.84
CA THR A 104 -69.35 -16.08 -79.65
C THR A 104 -68.15 -15.16 -80.01
N ILE A 105 -66.92 -15.64 -79.84
CA ILE A 105 -65.88 -15.84 -80.90
C ILE A 105 -65.03 -14.60 -81.25
N GLY A 106 -63.72 -14.83 -81.24
CA GLY A 106 -62.67 -13.99 -81.81
C GLY A 106 -61.31 -14.65 -81.61
N GLU A 107 -61.01 -15.61 -82.48
CA GLU A 107 -59.72 -16.32 -82.62
C GLU A 107 -58.56 -15.36 -82.99
N GLY A 108 -57.33 -15.77 -82.67
CA GLY A 108 -56.10 -15.11 -83.10
C GLY A 108 -54.83 -15.77 -82.56
N GLU A 109 -54.37 -16.79 -83.28
CA GLU A 109 -53.07 -17.50 -83.32
C GLU A 109 -51.87 -16.76 -82.67
N ALA A 110 -51.17 -17.36 -81.69
CA ALA A 110 -50.03 -18.28 -81.79
C ALA A 110 -48.71 -17.63 -82.27
N ASP A 111 -47.73 -17.49 -81.35
CA ASP A 111 -46.36 -17.94 -81.60
C ASP A 111 -45.62 -18.23 -80.28
N GLN A 112 -44.80 -19.27 -80.30
CA GLN A 112 -44.09 -19.90 -79.17
C GLN A 112 -42.72 -19.26 -78.91
N GLY A 113 -42.23 -19.33 -77.67
CA GLY A 113 -40.83 -18.99 -77.35
C GLY A 113 -40.43 -19.16 -75.88
N ASP A 114 -40.09 -20.41 -75.54
CA ASP A 114 -39.19 -20.88 -74.46
C ASP A 114 -39.34 -20.39 -73.00
N ASN A 115 -39.86 -21.30 -72.17
CA ASN A 115 -39.77 -21.32 -70.72
C ASN A 115 -38.41 -21.89 -70.28
N SER A 116 -37.74 -21.22 -69.34
CA SER A 116 -36.83 -21.88 -68.39
C SER A 116 -37.60 -22.25 -67.13
N ASP A 117 -37.73 -23.56 -66.89
CA ASP A 117 -38.61 -24.27 -65.96
C ASP A 117 -38.29 -24.18 -64.44
N GLU A 118 -37.71 -23.09 -63.93
CA GLU A 118 -37.41 -22.99 -62.47
C GLU A 118 -38.42 -22.18 -61.64
N ASP A 119 -39.29 -21.37 -62.25
CA ASP A 119 -40.24 -20.50 -61.51
C ASP A 119 -41.62 -21.14 -61.22
N LEU A 120 -41.85 -22.39 -61.65
CA LEU A 120 -43.17 -23.03 -61.59
C LEU A 120 -43.42 -23.97 -60.39
N LEU A 121 -42.47 -24.12 -59.47
CA LEU A 121 -42.60 -25.04 -58.33
C LEU A 121 -42.86 -24.39 -56.95
N LEU A 122 -42.88 -23.06 -56.84
CA LEU A 122 -43.30 -22.35 -55.60
C LEU A 122 -44.73 -21.79 -55.66
N GLN A 123 -45.43 -21.87 -56.79
CA GLN A 123 -46.71 -21.18 -57.00
C GLN A 123 -47.97 -21.90 -56.48
N ASN A 124 -47.85 -23.04 -55.77
CA ASN A 124 -49.02 -23.84 -55.41
C ASN A 124 -49.32 -24.04 -53.92
N ASP A 125 -48.50 -23.51 -53.00
CA ASP A 125 -48.76 -23.65 -51.56
C ASP A 125 -49.31 -22.33 -50.94
N PRO A 126 -50.59 -22.27 -50.51
CA PRO A 126 -51.13 -21.11 -49.80
C PRO A 126 -50.35 -20.80 -48.50
N GLN A 127 -49.66 -21.79 -47.92
CA GLN A 127 -48.82 -21.59 -46.74
C GLN A 127 -47.56 -20.76 -47.07
N ALA A 128 -46.92 -20.99 -48.23
CA ALA A 128 -45.72 -20.24 -48.64
C ALA A 128 -46.01 -18.75 -48.88
N LEU A 129 -47.20 -18.42 -49.40
CA LEU A 129 -47.65 -17.04 -49.56
C LEU A 129 -47.93 -16.38 -48.20
N GLN A 130 -48.50 -17.12 -47.26
CA GLN A 130 -48.74 -16.66 -45.88
C GLN A 130 -47.41 -16.35 -45.17
N ASP A 131 -46.41 -17.22 -45.33
CA ASP A 131 -45.07 -17.06 -44.76
C ASP A 131 -44.33 -15.85 -45.38
N GLU A 132 -44.51 -15.58 -46.68
CA GLU A 132 -43.96 -14.40 -47.36
C GLU A 132 -44.63 -13.09 -46.89
N ILE A 133 -45.94 -13.12 -46.67
CA ILE A 133 -46.70 -12.00 -46.08
C ILE A 133 -46.22 -11.71 -44.66
N GLU A 134 -46.00 -12.74 -43.84
CA GLU A 134 -45.48 -12.59 -42.48
C GLU A 134 -44.04 -12.06 -42.45
N LEU A 135 -43.19 -12.54 -43.37
CA LEU A 135 -41.83 -12.02 -43.56
C LEU A 135 -41.83 -10.53 -43.90
N HIS A 136 -42.73 -10.08 -44.79
CA HIS A 136 -42.87 -8.67 -45.13
C HIS A 136 -43.43 -7.84 -43.97
N ARG A 137 -44.36 -8.37 -43.16
CA ARG A 137 -44.82 -7.71 -41.92
C ARG A 137 -43.67 -7.47 -40.95
N THR A 138 -42.84 -8.48 -40.70
CA THR A 138 -41.68 -8.36 -39.83
C THR A 138 -40.67 -7.33 -40.33
N LYS A 139 -40.42 -7.28 -41.66
CA LYS A 139 -39.57 -6.25 -42.29
C LYS A 139 -40.14 -4.84 -42.13
N ILE A 140 -41.45 -4.66 -42.32
CA ILE A 140 -42.12 -3.35 -42.16
C ILE A 140 -42.08 -2.91 -40.69
N ALA A 141 -42.38 -3.81 -39.76
CA ALA A 141 -42.32 -3.55 -38.33
C ALA A 141 -40.90 -3.13 -37.89
N PHE A 142 -39.87 -3.83 -38.37
CA PHE A 142 -38.47 -3.45 -38.15
C PHE A 142 -38.18 -2.02 -38.62
N LEU A 143 -38.50 -1.69 -39.87
CA LEU A 143 -38.23 -0.35 -40.44
C LEU A 143 -39.01 0.76 -39.73
N LYS A 144 -40.26 0.49 -39.31
CA LYS A 144 -41.08 1.42 -38.53
C LYS A 144 -40.43 1.74 -37.18
N GLN A 145 -39.97 0.72 -36.46
CA GLN A 145 -39.29 0.92 -35.18
C GLN A 145 -37.94 1.63 -35.35
N ALA A 146 -37.16 1.29 -36.37
CA ALA A 146 -35.90 1.98 -36.68
C ALA A 146 -36.11 3.47 -37.04
N SER A 147 -37.14 3.79 -37.83
CA SER A 147 -37.51 5.17 -38.17
C SER A 147 -37.97 5.98 -36.95
N LEU A 148 -38.79 5.38 -36.07
CA LEU A 148 -39.19 6.03 -34.83
C LEU A 148 -37.99 6.28 -33.90
N ALA A 149 -37.07 5.32 -33.79
CA ALA A 149 -35.83 5.49 -33.03
C ALA A 149 -34.99 6.66 -33.59
N ARG A 150 -34.84 6.75 -34.91
CA ARG A 150 -34.10 7.83 -35.57
C ARG A 150 -34.75 9.20 -35.35
N THR A 151 -36.07 9.28 -35.45
CA THR A 151 -36.83 10.51 -35.16
C THR A 151 -36.58 10.98 -33.73
N ALA A 152 -36.66 10.07 -32.75
CA ALA A 152 -36.39 10.39 -31.35
C ALA A 152 -34.94 10.86 -31.11
N ILE A 153 -33.96 10.31 -31.83
CA ILE A 153 -32.55 10.76 -31.79
C ILE A 153 -32.41 12.19 -32.34
N ASN A 154 -33.04 12.50 -33.48
CA ASN A 154 -32.96 13.81 -34.10
C ASN A 154 -33.70 14.89 -33.29
N ASP A 155 -34.86 14.55 -32.72
CA ASP A 155 -35.58 15.43 -31.79
C ASP A 155 -34.73 15.71 -30.55
N SER A 156 -34.03 14.70 -30.02
CA SER A 156 -33.08 14.88 -28.92
C SER A 156 -31.94 15.81 -29.31
N LYS A 157 -31.32 15.65 -30.49
CA LYS A 157 -30.24 16.53 -30.99
C LYS A 157 -30.71 17.98 -31.13
N THR A 158 -31.95 18.18 -31.60
CA THR A 158 -32.54 19.51 -31.78
C THR A 158 -32.77 20.20 -30.43
N LEU A 159 -33.23 19.44 -29.43
CA LEU A 159 -33.46 19.94 -28.07
C LEU A 159 -32.17 20.14 -27.27
N SER A 160 -31.11 19.38 -27.54
CA SER A 160 -29.81 19.49 -26.87
C SER A 160 -28.91 20.58 -27.47
N ASN A 161 -29.13 20.97 -28.73
CA ASN A 161 -28.31 21.95 -29.42
C ASN A 161 -28.78 23.39 -29.19
N ARG A 162 -27.94 24.15 -28.51
CA ARG A 162 -28.16 25.56 -28.16
C ARG A 162 -28.35 26.48 -29.37
N PHE A 163 -27.87 26.10 -30.55
CA PHE A 163 -28.03 26.88 -31.78
C PHE A 163 -29.37 26.65 -32.49
N LEU A 164 -30.04 25.52 -32.24
CA LEU A 164 -31.27 25.13 -32.94
C LEU A 164 -32.54 25.44 -32.14
N SER A 165 -32.46 25.53 -30.80
CA SER A 165 -33.57 25.94 -29.93
C SER A 165 -33.20 27.16 -29.07
N PRO A 166 -33.59 28.39 -29.46
CA PRO A 166 -33.19 29.60 -28.75
C PRO A 166 -33.98 29.90 -27.46
N ASN A 167 -35.09 29.19 -27.15
CA ASN A 167 -36.03 29.60 -26.09
C ASN A 167 -36.08 28.76 -24.81
N SER A 168 -35.59 27.53 -24.79
CA SER A 168 -35.20 26.82 -23.55
C SER A 168 -34.44 25.55 -23.93
N MET A 169 -33.30 25.30 -23.28
CA MET A 169 -32.66 23.98 -23.39
C MET A 169 -33.44 23.00 -22.52
N ASP A 170 -34.40 22.28 -23.09
CA ASP A 170 -35.11 21.20 -22.40
C ASP A 170 -34.26 19.93 -22.42
N LEU A 171 -33.08 19.97 -21.79
CA LEU A 171 -32.12 18.86 -21.75
C LEU A 171 -32.73 17.58 -21.15
N LEU A 172 -33.65 17.73 -20.19
CA LEU A 172 -34.40 16.62 -19.62
C LEU A 172 -35.34 15.97 -20.64
N LYS A 173 -35.94 16.75 -21.54
CA LYS A 173 -36.81 16.21 -22.60
C LYS A 173 -35.96 15.48 -23.64
N ALA A 174 -34.79 16.00 -23.97
CA ALA A 174 -33.80 15.33 -24.82
C ALA A 174 -33.36 13.98 -24.24
N SER A 175 -33.06 13.90 -22.93
CA SER A 175 -32.71 12.62 -22.28
C SER A 175 -33.85 11.60 -22.33
N LYS A 176 -35.12 12.01 -22.14
CA LYS A 176 -36.26 11.08 -22.26
C LYS A 176 -36.37 10.49 -23.67
N LEU A 177 -36.16 11.30 -24.70
CA LEU A 177 -36.23 10.87 -26.09
C LEU A 177 -35.14 9.86 -26.44
N LEU A 178 -33.93 9.98 -25.88
CA LEU A 178 -32.87 8.98 -26.09
C LEU A 178 -33.16 7.66 -25.37
N VAL A 179 -33.79 7.70 -24.18
CA VAL A 179 -34.26 6.48 -23.51
C VAL A 179 -35.34 5.80 -24.36
N GLN A 180 -36.29 6.57 -24.89
CA GLN A 180 -37.30 6.07 -25.83
C GLN A 180 -36.66 5.48 -27.10
N ALA A 181 -35.65 6.14 -27.68
CA ALA A 181 -34.94 5.64 -28.85
C ALA A 181 -34.27 4.28 -28.59
N ASN A 182 -33.66 4.08 -27.42
CA ASN A 182 -33.09 2.78 -27.05
C ASN A 182 -34.13 1.67 -26.93
N GLU A 183 -35.31 1.96 -26.36
CA GLU A 183 -36.40 0.98 -26.26
C GLU A 183 -36.93 0.59 -27.65
N LEU A 184 -37.11 1.58 -28.54
CA LEU A 184 -37.50 1.35 -29.93
C LEU A 184 -36.45 0.52 -30.70
N LEU A 185 -35.16 0.73 -30.44
CA LEU A 185 -34.08 -0.10 -31.00
C LEU A 185 -34.10 -1.54 -30.47
N ARG A 186 -34.47 -1.75 -29.20
CA ARG A 186 -34.64 -3.10 -28.63
C ARG A 186 -35.80 -3.85 -29.27
N GLN A 187 -36.90 -3.15 -29.55
CA GLN A 187 -38.03 -3.69 -30.30
C GLN A 187 -37.62 -4.00 -31.75
N ALA A 188 -36.92 -3.09 -32.44
CA ALA A 188 -36.38 -3.34 -33.78
C ALA A 188 -35.46 -4.59 -33.83
N GLU A 189 -34.63 -4.79 -32.81
CA GLU A 189 -33.75 -5.97 -32.73
C GLU A 189 -34.52 -7.29 -32.58
N SER A 190 -35.64 -7.29 -31.84
CA SER A 190 -36.52 -8.48 -31.78
C SER A 190 -37.11 -8.84 -33.15
N PHE A 191 -37.53 -7.84 -33.92
CA PHE A 191 -38.03 -8.05 -35.29
C PHE A 191 -36.91 -8.49 -36.24
N ALA A 192 -35.73 -7.89 -36.15
CA ALA A 192 -34.57 -8.30 -36.95
C ALA A 192 -34.16 -9.76 -36.65
N SER A 193 -34.21 -10.19 -35.39
CA SER A 193 -33.87 -11.56 -34.97
C SER A 193 -34.87 -12.62 -35.43
N SER A 194 -36.12 -12.22 -35.72
CA SER A 194 -37.14 -13.10 -36.31
C SER A 194 -37.06 -13.23 -37.84
N LEU A 195 -36.17 -12.49 -38.50
CA LEU A 195 -35.93 -12.68 -39.93
C LEU A 195 -35.13 -13.97 -40.15
N PRO A 196 -35.52 -14.84 -41.12
CA PRO A 196 -34.82 -16.09 -41.39
C PRO A 196 -33.39 -15.79 -41.85
N ALA A 197 -32.41 -16.27 -41.08
CA ALA A 197 -31.03 -16.38 -41.53
C ALA A 197 -30.96 -17.58 -42.48
N HIS A 198 -30.57 -17.37 -43.73
CA HIS A 198 -30.46 -18.49 -44.66
C HIS A 198 -29.28 -19.36 -44.21
N LYS A 199 -29.57 -20.50 -43.57
CA LYS A 199 -28.54 -21.50 -43.29
C LYS A 199 -28.10 -22.06 -44.64
N TYR A 200 -26.96 -21.60 -45.14
CA TYR A 200 -26.23 -22.34 -46.17
C TYR A 200 -26.04 -23.76 -45.65
N LYS A 201 -26.54 -24.76 -46.40
CA LYS A 201 -26.16 -26.14 -46.18
C LYS A 201 -24.66 -26.21 -46.41
N GLU A 202 -23.89 -26.37 -45.33
CA GLU A 202 -22.50 -26.82 -45.41
C GLU A 202 -22.48 -28.18 -46.13
N GLY A 203 -21.91 -28.21 -47.34
CA GLY A 203 -21.70 -29.46 -48.06
C GLY A 203 -21.54 -29.25 -49.56
N GLU A 204 -20.32 -28.96 -50.00
CA GLU A 204 -19.49 -29.88 -50.81
C GLU A 204 -18.25 -29.13 -51.31
N GLU A 205 -17.08 -29.63 -50.91
CA GLU A 205 -15.78 -29.25 -51.46
C GLU A 205 -15.74 -29.60 -52.96
N MET A 206 -15.61 -28.61 -53.83
CA MET A 206 -15.05 -28.81 -55.16
C MET A 206 -13.98 -27.75 -55.43
N GLU A 207 -12.79 -28.25 -55.73
CA GLU A 207 -11.60 -27.52 -56.16
C GLU A 207 -11.76 -26.91 -57.56
N ASP A 208 -10.99 -25.85 -57.79
CA ASP A 208 -10.43 -25.39 -59.07
C ASP A 208 -11.37 -24.85 -60.18
N ASN A 209 -11.48 -23.51 -60.27
CA ASN A 209 -10.75 -22.69 -61.26
C ASN A 209 -11.42 -21.30 -61.49
N ASN A 210 -10.57 -20.28 -61.52
CA ASN A 210 -10.69 -18.94 -62.15
C ASN A 210 -12.05 -18.46 -62.66
N GLU A 211 -12.51 -17.31 -62.15
CA GLU A 211 -12.49 -16.02 -62.86
C GLU A 211 -13.08 -14.93 -61.97
N GLU A 212 -12.51 -13.72 -62.05
CA GLU A 212 -13.00 -12.48 -61.46
C GLU A 212 -14.44 -12.20 -61.93
N ARG A 213 -15.42 -12.78 -61.23
CA ARG A 213 -16.77 -12.24 -61.16
C ARG A 213 -16.87 -11.43 -59.89
N GLU A 214 -17.24 -10.16 -60.04
CA GLU A 214 -17.78 -9.35 -58.96
C GLU A 214 -18.92 -10.14 -58.29
N GLU A 215 -18.59 -10.90 -57.25
CA GLU A 215 -19.54 -11.32 -56.24
C GLU A 215 -19.99 -10.05 -55.54
N GLU A 216 -20.93 -9.36 -56.16
CA GLU A 216 -21.76 -8.35 -55.54
C GLU A 216 -22.53 -9.07 -54.43
N TYR A 217 -21.88 -9.18 -53.26
CA TYR A 217 -22.40 -9.84 -52.07
C TYR A 217 -23.82 -9.33 -51.84
N SER A 218 -24.81 -10.17 -52.17
CA SER A 218 -26.17 -10.02 -51.70
C SER A 218 -26.13 -10.18 -50.18
N GLN A 219 -25.73 -9.11 -49.49
CA GLN A 219 -25.76 -9.05 -48.04
C GLN A 219 -27.19 -9.37 -47.60
N GLU A 220 -27.33 -10.35 -46.71
CA GLU A 220 -28.64 -10.84 -46.32
C GLU A 220 -29.44 -9.74 -45.60
N PRO A 221 -30.78 -9.73 -45.74
CA PRO A 221 -31.67 -8.78 -45.05
C PRO A 221 -31.39 -8.64 -43.55
N TYR A 222 -30.98 -9.73 -42.90
CA TYR A 222 -30.57 -9.76 -41.50
C TYR A 222 -29.31 -8.92 -41.24
N GLN A 223 -28.28 -9.06 -42.08
CA GLN A 223 -27.01 -8.34 -41.95
C GLN A 223 -27.19 -6.82 -42.12
N TYR A 224 -28.09 -6.40 -43.00
CA TYR A 224 -28.43 -4.98 -43.13
C TYR A 224 -29.22 -4.46 -41.93
N GLY A 225 -30.16 -5.25 -41.40
CA GLY A 225 -30.90 -4.90 -40.19
C GLY A 225 -29.98 -4.70 -38.99
N THR A 226 -29.00 -5.59 -38.80
CA THR A 226 -28.01 -5.47 -37.73
C THR A 226 -27.07 -4.28 -37.95
N ASN A 227 -26.68 -3.97 -39.18
CA ASN A 227 -25.88 -2.78 -39.51
C ASN A 227 -26.61 -1.47 -39.15
N ILE A 228 -27.91 -1.36 -39.46
CA ILE A 228 -28.73 -0.20 -39.10
C ILE A 228 -28.88 -0.05 -37.60
N ILE A 229 -29.21 -1.13 -36.89
CA ILE A 229 -29.30 -1.13 -35.42
C ILE A 229 -27.96 -0.68 -34.82
N THR A 230 -26.84 -1.17 -35.34
CA THR A 230 -25.50 -0.81 -34.87
C THR A 230 -25.19 0.67 -35.11
N SER A 231 -25.54 1.21 -36.28
CA SER A 231 -25.38 2.63 -36.59
C SER A 231 -26.19 3.52 -35.64
N LEU A 232 -27.49 3.24 -35.49
CA LEU A 232 -28.37 4.00 -34.60
C LEU A 232 -27.95 3.88 -33.12
N ARG A 233 -27.49 2.72 -32.68
CA ARG A 233 -26.90 2.54 -31.33
C ARG A 233 -25.67 3.41 -31.12
N ASN A 234 -24.81 3.53 -32.13
CA ASN A 234 -23.63 4.39 -32.04
C ASN A 234 -24.02 5.87 -31.94
N GLU A 235 -25.05 6.30 -32.69
CA GLU A 235 -25.58 7.66 -32.56
C GLU A 235 -26.19 7.93 -31.18
N VAL A 236 -26.99 7.00 -30.65
CA VAL A 236 -27.54 7.10 -29.28
C VAL A 236 -26.41 7.20 -28.25
N ARG A 237 -25.35 6.40 -28.39
CA ARG A 237 -24.18 6.44 -27.50
C ARG A 237 -23.46 7.78 -27.55
N LEU A 238 -23.25 8.34 -28.75
CA LEU A 238 -22.60 9.63 -28.94
C LEU A 238 -23.42 10.77 -28.30
N GLU A 239 -24.72 10.83 -28.56
CA GLU A 239 -25.59 11.87 -28.00
C GLU A 239 -25.79 11.71 -26.49
N ARG A 240 -25.91 10.47 -25.99
CA ARG A 240 -25.88 10.17 -24.56
C ARG A 240 -24.61 10.72 -23.90
N SER A 241 -23.44 10.47 -24.51
CA SER A 241 -22.17 10.97 -23.99
C SER A 241 -22.13 12.51 -23.95
N LYS A 242 -22.57 13.20 -25.00
CA LYS A 242 -22.63 14.66 -25.02
C LYS A 242 -23.53 15.23 -23.93
N LEU A 243 -24.71 14.66 -23.72
CA LEU A 243 -25.63 15.10 -22.67
C LEU A 243 -25.06 14.85 -21.27
N LEU A 244 -24.40 13.70 -21.06
CA LEU A 244 -23.73 13.40 -19.78
C LEU A 244 -22.58 14.37 -19.51
N VAL A 245 -21.75 14.71 -20.50
CA VAL A 245 -20.70 15.72 -20.36
C VAL A 245 -21.32 17.09 -20.07
N THR A 246 -22.39 17.46 -20.79
CA THR A 246 -23.08 18.74 -20.58
C THR A 246 -23.65 18.83 -19.16
N ALA A 247 -24.31 17.79 -18.66
CA ALA A 247 -24.80 17.71 -17.29
C ALA A 247 -23.66 17.83 -16.26
N GLY A 248 -22.53 17.14 -16.49
CA GLY A 248 -21.32 17.27 -15.68
C GLY A 248 -20.75 18.69 -15.66
N THR A 249 -20.70 19.38 -16.81
CA THR A 249 -20.24 20.78 -16.88
C THR A 249 -21.19 21.75 -16.19
N ILE A 250 -22.50 21.50 -16.24
CA ILE A 250 -23.49 22.30 -15.51
C ILE A 250 -23.26 22.14 -14.01
N LEU A 251 -23.03 20.91 -13.51
CA LEU A 251 -22.69 20.67 -12.10
C LEU A 251 -21.43 21.43 -11.69
N ASP A 252 -20.34 21.33 -12.48
CA ASP A 252 -19.07 22.03 -12.21
C ASP A 252 -19.21 23.56 -12.24
N GLN A 253 -20.03 24.12 -13.13
CA GLN A 253 -20.21 25.58 -13.27
C GLN A 253 -21.23 26.18 -12.28
N SER A 254 -22.11 25.35 -11.74
CA SER A 254 -23.18 25.79 -10.82
C SER A 254 -22.67 26.12 -9.44
N VAL A 255 -21.51 25.58 -9.04
CA VAL A 255 -20.92 25.81 -7.71
C VAL A 255 -19.64 26.60 -7.86
N GLN A 256 -19.52 27.70 -7.11
CA GLN A 256 -18.26 28.43 -6.95
C GLN A 256 -17.83 28.36 -5.50
N LEU A 257 -16.61 27.87 -5.29
CA LEU A 257 -15.98 27.76 -3.99
C LEU A 257 -14.96 28.90 -3.87
N SER A 258 -14.97 29.59 -2.74
CA SER A 258 -13.95 30.57 -2.37
C SER A 258 -13.63 30.40 -0.88
N PRO A 259 -12.42 30.72 -0.40
CA PRO A 259 -11.99 30.39 0.97
C PRO A 259 -12.98 30.76 2.10
N ASN A 260 -13.80 31.80 1.87
CA ASN A 260 -14.76 32.33 2.84
C ASN A 260 -16.23 32.27 2.37
N SER A 261 -16.52 31.65 1.22
CA SER A 261 -17.89 31.55 0.71
C SER A 261 -18.14 30.36 -0.21
N ILE A 262 -19.39 29.88 -0.21
CA ILE A 262 -19.90 28.93 -1.21
C ILE A 262 -21.07 29.59 -1.92
N GLU A 263 -21.01 29.65 -3.25
CA GLU A 263 -22.06 30.18 -4.10
C GLU A 263 -22.65 29.09 -5.00
N VAL A 264 -23.97 29.02 -5.04
CA VAL A 264 -24.71 28.13 -5.95
C VAL A 264 -25.53 28.98 -6.92
N LYS A 265 -25.19 28.87 -8.20
CA LYS A 265 -25.85 29.56 -9.30
C LYS A 265 -26.99 28.71 -9.84
N ASN A 266 -28.20 29.28 -9.84
CA ASN A 266 -29.39 28.72 -10.50
C ASN A 266 -29.71 27.26 -10.15
N SER A 267 -30.40 27.06 -9.01
CA SER A 267 -30.83 25.74 -8.53
C SER A 267 -31.68 24.91 -9.50
N LYS A 268 -32.33 25.53 -10.49
CA LYS A 268 -33.12 24.81 -11.51
C LYS A 268 -32.26 24.01 -12.48
N GLN A 269 -31.18 24.60 -12.97
CA GLN A 269 -30.25 23.94 -13.90
C GLN A 269 -29.52 22.78 -13.22
N LEU A 270 -29.22 22.92 -11.93
CA LEU A 270 -28.63 21.86 -11.12
C LEU A 270 -29.57 20.65 -10.98
N ASN A 271 -30.86 20.90 -10.70
CA ASN A 271 -31.87 19.86 -10.64
C ASN A 271 -32.04 19.14 -11.99
N GLU A 272 -32.03 19.88 -13.09
CA GLU A 272 -32.09 19.33 -14.44
C GLU A 272 -30.86 18.45 -14.73
N ALA A 273 -29.65 18.89 -14.35
CA ALA A 273 -28.43 18.12 -14.54
C ALA A 273 -28.47 16.77 -13.80
N TYR A 274 -28.87 16.75 -12.52
CA TYR A 274 -29.00 15.48 -11.80
C TYR A 274 -30.12 14.59 -12.35
N ALA A 275 -31.26 15.17 -12.76
CA ALA A 275 -32.35 14.40 -13.36
C ALA A 275 -31.93 13.73 -14.69
N ILE A 276 -31.06 14.37 -15.47
CA ILE A 276 -30.47 13.78 -16.69
C ILE A 276 -29.55 12.60 -16.34
N LEU A 277 -28.71 12.76 -15.30
CA LEU A 277 -27.79 11.71 -14.86
C LEU A 277 -28.55 10.46 -14.39
N GLU A 278 -29.59 10.63 -13.58
CA GLU A 278 -30.43 9.52 -13.07
C GLU A 278 -31.21 8.81 -14.18
N GLN A 279 -31.52 9.50 -15.28
CA GLN A 279 -32.34 8.96 -16.35
C GLN A 279 -31.59 7.98 -17.27
N PHE A 280 -30.27 8.06 -17.33
CA PHE A 280 -29.46 7.15 -18.14
C PHE A 280 -28.97 5.97 -17.30
N ASP A 281 -28.86 4.81 -17.97
CA ASP A 281 -28.45 3.52 -17.38
C ASP A 281 -27.33 3.65 -16.33
N ALA A 282 -27.61 3.03 -15.17
CA ALA A 282 -27.04 3.35 -13.87
C ALA A 282 -25.52 3.23 -13.83
N GLU A 283 -24.90 2.30 -14.55
CA GLU A 283 -23.44 2.10 -14.47
C GLU A 283 -22.64 3.30 -15.02
N LEU A 284 -23.00 3.80 -16.19
CA LEU A 284 -22.26 4.88 -16.86
C LEU A 284 -22.58 6.26 -16.26
N SER A 285 -23.84 6.48 -15.88
CA SER A 285 -24.27 7.69 -15.16
C SER A 285 -23.62 7.78 -13.78
N ASN A 286 -23.56 6.67 -13.05
CA ASN A 286 -22.85 6.59 -11.78
C ASN A 286 -21.37 6.94 -11.96
N ARG A 287 -20.69 6.49 -13.02
CA ARG A 287 -19.26 6.81 -13.20
C ARG A 287 -18.99 8.31 -13.34
N ILE A 288 -19.74 9.00 -14.19
CA ILE A 288 -19.53 10.45 -14.44
C ILE A 288 -19.95 11.26 -13.22
N MET A 289 -21.11 10.96 -12.64
CA MET A 289 -21.60 11.61 -11.42
C MET A 289 -20.59 11.44 -10.27
N ARG A 290 -20.07 10.23 -10.06
CA ARG A 290 -19.06 9.94 -9.04
C ARG A 290 -17.75 10.70 -9.27
N GLU A 291 -17.28 10.84 -10.51
CA GLU A 291 -16.06 11.60 -10.80
C GLU A 291 -16.26 13.10 -10.56
N THR A 292 -17.40 13.66 -10.98
CA THR A 292 -17.76 15.07 -10.70
C THR A 292 -17.89 15.33 -9.20
N LEU A 293 -18.64 14.48 -8.48
CA LEU A 293 -18.77 14.60 -7.03
C LEU A 293 -17.42 14.43 -6.33
N ARG A 294 -16.55 13.52 -6.79
CA ARG A 294 -15.21 13.33 -6.23
C ARG A 294 -14.35 14.58 -6.40
N ARG A 295 -14.39 15.22 -7.59
CA ARG A 295 -13.68 16.48 -7.83
C ARG A 295 -14.21 17.59 -6.92
N PHE A 296 -15.53 17.73 -6.85
CA PHE A 296 -16.20 18.68 -5.96
C PHE A 296 -15.79 18.45 -4.50
N THR A 297 -15.86 17.22 -3.98
CA THR A 297 -15.50 16.90 -2.59
C THR A 297 -14.03 17.23 -2.29
N LYS A 298 -13.12 16.97 -3.25
CA LYS A 298 -11.70 17.35 -3.10
C LYS A 298 -11.52 18.86 -3.01
N GLN A 299 -12.19 19.63 -3.86
CA GLN A 299 -12.12 21.09 -3.83
C GLN A 299 -12.78 21.66 -2.57
N LEU A 300 -13.96 21.16 -2.19
CA LEU A 300 -14.65 21.49 -0.95
C LEU A 300 -13.71 21.31 0.26
N TYR A 301 -13.00 20.18 0.33
CA TYR A 301 -12.03 19.97 1.41
C TYR A 301 -10.84 20.93 1.33
N GLN A 302 -10.14 21.01 0.19
CA GLN A 302 -8.89 21.78 0.08
C GLN A 302 -9.08 23.28 0.22
N GLU A 303 -10.15 23.83 -0.37
CA GLU A 303 -10.37 25.27 -0.43
C GLU A 303 -11.13 25.81 0.78
N LEU A 304 -11.94 24.97 1.45
CA LEU A 304 -12.88 25.44 2.49
C LEU A 304 -12.67 24.75 3.83
N LEU A 305 -12.80 23.42 3.86
CA LEU A 305 -12.80 22.70 5.15
C LEU A 305 -11.41 22.68 5.78
N LYS A 306 -10.36 22.53 4.96
CA LYS A 306 -8.96 22.48 5.44
C LYS A 306 -8.49 23.82 6.04
N PRO A 307 -8.70 25.00 5.43
CA PRO A 307 -8.35 26.27 6.06
C PRO A 307 -9.06 26.51 7.40
N ILE A 308 -10.35 26.13 7.50
CA ILE A 308 -11.13 26.23 8.75
C ILE A 308 -10.50 25.35 9.85
N LEU A 309 -10.00 24.17 9.49
CA LEU A 309 -9.35 23.25 10.44
C LEU A 309 -7.96 23.70 10.88
N TYR A 310 -7.10 24.17 9.97
CA TYR A 310 -5.67 24.41 10.28
C TYR A 310 -5.31 25.88 10.52
N GLU A 311 -5.92 26.83 9.81
CA GLU A 311 -5.50 28.24 9.83
C GLU A 311 -6.35 29.11 10.77
N HIS A 312 -7.56 28.63 11.09
CA HIS A 312 -8.60 29.44 11.72
C HIS A 312 -9.34 28.73 12.87
N HIS A 313 -8.78 27.62 13.35
CA HIS A 313 -9.25 26.95 14.56
C HIS A 313 -9.23 27.89 15.78
N GLY A 314 -10.24 27.76 16.65
CA GLY A 314 -10.37 28.56 17.89
C GLY A 314 -10.94 29.97 17.72
N LYS A 315 -11.22 30.40 16.48
CA LYS A 315 -11.83 31.70 16.22
C LYS A 315 -13.35 31.62 16.22
N LYS A 316 -14.02 32.70 16.63
CA LYS A 316 -15.47 32.85 16.48
C LYS A 316 -15.78 33.21 15.04
N TRP A 317 -16.76 32.51 14.48
CA TRP A 317 -17.19 32.69 13.10
C TRP A 317 -18.59 33.29 13.05
N LYS A 318 -18.79 34.27 12.17
CA LYS A 318 -20.10 34.77 11.80
C LYS A 318 -20.48 34.16 10.45
N ILE A 319 -21.61 33.46 10.39
CA ILE A 319 -22.13 32.83 9.18
C ILE A 319 -23.38 33.58 8.73
N GLU A 320 -23.42 34.00 7.48
CA GLU A 320 -24.56 34.68 6.85
C GLU A 320 -24.97 33.93 5.58
N GLU A 321 -26.23 33.49 5.49
CA GLU A 321 -26.83 32.98 4.25
C GLU A 321 -27.56 34.13 3.54
N LYS A 322 -27.22 34.38 2.28
CA LYS A 322 -27.80 35.42 1.43
C LYS A 322 -28.42 34.79 0.20
N GLU A 323 -29.56 35.32 -0.21
CA GLU A 323 -30.20 35.01 -1.49
C GLU A 323 -30.19 36.28 -2.34
N GLU A 324 -29.33 36.32 -3.34
CA GLU A 324 -29.21 37.45 -4.24
C GLU A 324 -29.93 37.16 -5.57
N LYS A 325 -30.76 38.11 -6.02
CA LYS A 325 -31.28 38.12 -7.39
C LYS A 325 -30.18 38.66 -8.29
N ALA A 326 -29.28 37.81 -8.74
CA ALA A 326 -28.16 38.24 -9.57
C ALA A 326 -28.63 38.66 -10.98
N LEU A 327 -28.31 39.90 -11.36
CA LEU A 327 -28.19 40.37 -12.74
C LEU A 327 -26.70 40.29 -13.13
N SER A 328 -26.15 39.08 -13.28
CA SER A 328 -24.73 38.93 -13.66
C SER A 328 -24.59 38.70 -15.16
N ALA A 329 -23.98 39.66 -15.85
CA ALA A 329 -23.60 39.58 -17.25
C ALA A 329 -22.09 39.39 -17.37
N LYS A 330 -21.60 38.14 -17.34
CA LYS A 330 -20.26 37.79 -17.83
C LYS A 330 -20.30 36.48 -18.62
N ALA A 331 -19.67 36.52 -19.80
CA ALA A 331 -19.37 35.39 -20.69
C ALA A 331 -20.55 34.57 -21.26
N GLY A 332 -21.50 35.21 -21.94
CA GLY A 332 -22.35 34.53 -22.94
C GLY A 332 -23.37 33.51 -22.43
N VAL A 333 -23.55 33.38 -21.11
CA VAL A 333 -24.64 32.62 -20.48
C VAL A 333 -25.38 33.56 -19.54
N THR A 334 -26.47 34.17 -20.00
CA THR A 334 -27.37 34.96 -19.16
C THR A 334 -28.23 34.04 -18.31
N THR A 335 -27.69 33.49 -17.23
CA THR A 335 -28.50 32.75 -16.25
C THR A 335 -29.32 33.72 -15.41
N LYS A 336 -30.57 33.97 -15.80
CA LYS A 336 -31.57 34.61 -14.92
C LYS A 336 -31.99 33.58 -13.86
N GLY A 337 -31.43 33.63 -12.66
CA GLY A 337 -31.79 32.73 -11.55
C GLY A 337 -31.33 33.26 -10.19
N PRO A 338 -31.94 32.80 -9.09
CA PRO A 338 -31.48 33.13 -7.75
C PRO A 338 -30.08 32.55 -7.52
N VAL A 339 -29.21 33.33 -6.88
CA VAL A 339 -27.90 32.89 -6.40
C VAL A 339 -28.00 32.75 -4.88
N HIS A 340 -27.76 31.53 -4.40
CA HIS A 340 -27.69 31.26 -2.97
C HIS A 340 -26.22 31.28 -2.56
N ARG A 341 -25.89 32.05 -1.53
CA ARG A 341 -24.52 32.22 -1.04
C ARG A 341 -24.49 32.06 0.46
N ILE A 342 -23.53 31.28 0.96
CA ILE A 342 -23.19 31.24 2.38
C ILE A 342 -21.80 31.86 2.53
N ASP A 343 -21.71 32.90 3.36
CA ASP A 343 -20.47 33.57 3.72
C ASP A 343 -20.12 33.26 5.17
N TRP A 344 -18.83 33.09 5.46
CA TRP A 344 -18.34 33.08 6.82
C TRP A 344 -17.15 34.00 7.00
N THR A 345 -17.15 34.75 8.10
CA THR A 345 -16.07 35.68 8.44
C THR A 345 -15.63 35.48 9.88
N ILE A 346 -14.33 35.65 10.11
CA ILE A 346 -13.77 35.66 11.45
C ILE A 346 -14.21 36.95 12.13
N VAL A 347 -14.80 36.83 13.32
CA VAL A 347 -15.17 37.99 14.14
C VAL A 347 -13.89 38.56 14.76
N HIS A 348 -13.30 39.57 14.13
CA HIS A 348 -12.22 40.36 14.71
C HIS A 348 -12.83 41.50 15.52
N GLY A 349 -12.91 41.38 16.85
CA GLY A 349 -13.43 42.45 17.68
C GLY A 349 -13.06 42.35 19.16
N ASP A 350 -12.33 43.36 19.63
CA ASP A 350 -12.10 43.75 21.03
C ASP A 350 -13.38 44.18 21.79
N SER A 351 -14.57 43.90 21.24
CA SER A 351 -15.85 44.47 21.71
C SER A 351 -16.90 43.43 22.10
N ALA A 352 -16.47 42.25 22.51
CA ALA A 352 -17.32 41.27 23.19
C ALA A 352 -16.63 40.80 24.48
N MET A 353 -16.41 41.76 25.38
CA MET A 353 -16.24 41.57 26.83
C MET A 353 -17.60 41.16 27.45
N ASP A 354 -18.27 40.16 26.86
CA ASP A 354 -19.32 39.39 27.52
C ASP A 354 -18.66 38.09 27.98
N THR A 355 -18.14 38.16 29.22
CA THR A 355 -17.97 37.05 30.16
C THR A 355 -17.64 35.69 29.55
N LEU A 356 -16.49 35.57 28.89
CA LEU A 356 -15.72 34.35 29.05
C LEU A 356 -15.17 34.40 30.46
N ASN A 357 -15.83 33.69 31.38
CA ASN A 357 -15.17 33.22 32.60
C ASN A 357 -13.78 32.73 32.20
N GLU A 358 -12.77 33.09 32.99
CA GLU A 358 -11.35 32.77 32.82
C GLU A 358 -11.03 31.25 32.85
N ASN A 359 -12.03 30.39 32.65
CA ASN A 359 -11.97 28.93 32.60
C ASN A 359 -12.37 28.40 31.20
N SER A 360 -11.95 29.02 30.09
CA SER A 360 -12.20 28.41 28.78
C SER A 360 -11.29 27.18 28.62
N SER A 361 -11.86 25.99 28.71
CA SER A 361 -11.19 24.72 28.44
C SER A 361 -10.51 24.75 27.06
N ALA A 362 -9.40 24.02 26.89
CA ALA A 362 -8.69 23.84 25.61
C ALA A 362 -9.61 23.29 24.47
N ILE A 363 -10.80 22.82 24.83
CA ILE A 363 -11.76 22.12 23.97
C ILE A 363 -12.84 23.07 23.40
N THR A 364 -13.06 24.23 24.03
CA THR A 364 -14.06 25.23 23.60
C THR A 364 -13.93 25.64 22.12
N PRO A 365 -12.71 25.80 21.54
CA PRO A 365 -12.50 25.98 20.10
C PRO A 365 -13.28 25.02 19.19
N TRP A 366 -13.35 23.72 19.55
CA TRP A 366 -13.96 22.68 18.72
C TRP A 366 -15.46 22.86 18.55
N LYS A 367 -16.14 23.44 19.55
CA LYS A 367 -17.58 23.77 19.45
C LYS A 367 -17.85 24.70 18.27
N HIS A 368 -17.05 25.76 18.13
CA HIS A 368 -17.22 26.74 17.06
C HIS A 368 -16.83 26.16 15.70
N THR A 369 -15.72 25.44 15.64
CA THR A 369 -15.25 24.78 14.40
C THR A 369 -16.29 23.77 13.89
N LEU A 370 -16.82 22.90 14.74
CA LEU A 370 -17.82 21.90 14.36
C LEU A 370 -19.18 22.51 13.96
N ASP A 371 -19.61 23.61 14.60
CA ASP A 371 -20.83 24.32 14.18
C ASP A 371 -20.69 24.88 12.76
N VAL A 372 -19.54 25.51 12.46
CA VAL A 372 -19.27 26.08 11.13
C VAL A 372 -19.22 25.01 10.05
N LEU A 373 -18.46 23.94 10.28
CA LEU A 373 -18.40 22.80 9.37
C LEU A 373 -19.79 22.18 9.17
N GLY A 374 -20.56 22.03 10.25
CA GLY A 374 -21.92 21.51 10.20
C GLY A 374 -22.85 22.35 9.32
N ARG A 375 -22.83 23.69 9.46
CA ARG A 375 -23.66 24.58 8.64
C ARG A 375 -23.26 24.58 7.17
N ILE A 376 -21.96 24.53 6.87
CA ILE A 376 -21.46 24.42 5.49
C ILE A 376 -21.96 23.12 4.84
N LEU A 377 -21.88 22.00 5.54
CA LEU A 377 -22.33 20.71 5.02
C LEU A 377 -23.86 20.65 4.85
N VAL A 378 -24.63 21.25 5.77
CA VAL A 378 -26.09 21.37 5.63
C VAL A 378 -26.46 22.25 4.42
N PHE A 379 -25.72 23.32 4.17
CA PHE A 379 -25.89 24.14 2.97
C PHE A 379 -25.59 23.32 1.70
N CYS A 380 -24.49 22.55 1.69
CA CYS A 380 -24.16 21.66 0.58
C CYS A 380 -25.27 20.63 0.33
N GLN A 381 -25.81 19.99 1.38
CA GLN A 381 -26.89 19.01 1.25
C GLN A 381 -28.17 19.62 0.65
N SER A 382 -28.57 20.80 1.12
CA SER A 382 -29.83 21.42 0.73
C SER A 382 -29.78 22.14 -0.62
N ARG A 383 -28.64 22.77 -0.96
CA ARG A 383 -28.50 23.62 -2.16
C ARG A 383 -27.66 23.02 -3.29
N ILE A 384 -26.72 22.12 -2.99
CA ILE A 384 -25.83 21.50 -3.98
C ILE A 384 -26.26 20.07 -4.29
N LEU A 385 -26.54 19.27 -3.25
CA LEU A 385 -26.96 17.87 -3.40
C LEU A 385 -28.49 17.73 -3.46
N MET A 386 -29.22 18.83 -3.29
CA MET A 386 -30.67 18.94 -3.47
C MET A 386 -31.49 17.90 -2.68
N ASN A 387 -31.04 17.56 -1.47
CA ASN A 387 -31.62 16.53 -0.60
C ASN A 387 -31.68 15.11 -1.21
N ARG A 388 -30.82 14.78 -2.17
CA ARG A 388 -30.74 13.43 -2.75
C ARG A 388 -29.84 12.54 -1.89
N GLN A 389 -30.31 11.33 -1.58
CA GLN A 389 -29.61 10.40 -0.68
C GLN A 389 -28.29 9.91 -1.28
N ASP A 390 -28.31 9.29 -2.48
CA ASP A 390 -27.10 8.67 -3.06
C ASP A 390 -25.92 9.65 -3.23
N PRO A 391 -26.10 10.90 -3.69
CA PRO A 391 -25.02 11.88 -3.74
C PRO A 391 -24.50 12.29 -2.35
N CYS A 392 -25.38 12.39 -1.35
CA CYS A 392 -24.99 12.71 0.04
C CYS A 392 -24.17 11.58 0.66
N GLU A 393 -24.58 10.33 0.47
CA GLU A 393 -23.85 9.16 0.95
C GLU A 393 -22.49 9.06 0.26
N TYR A 394 -22.42 9.30 -1.06
CA TYR A 394 -21.16 9.30 -1.80
C TYR A 394 -20.20 10.39 -1.32
N VAL A 395 -20.65 11.65 -1.22
CA VAL A 395 -19.81 12.75 -0.71
C VAL A 395 -19.42 12.50 0.75
N GLY A 396 -20.35 11.97 1.54
CA GLY A 396 -20.17 11.57 2.93
C GLY A 396 -19.06 10.54 3.11
N ALA A 397 -19.06 9.47 2.32
CA ALA A 397 -18.03 8.44 2.34
C ALA A 397 -16.62 9.01 2.05
N PHE A 398 -16.50 9.97 1.14
CA PHE A 398 -15.22 10.63 0.87
C PHE A 398 -14.75 11.56 2.01
N LEU A 399 -15.67 12.24 2.70
CA LEU A 399 -15.33 13.16 3.79
C LEU A 399 -15.09 12.44 5.12
N PHE A 400 -15.93 11.48 5.49
CA PHE A 400 -15.91 10.81 6.79
C PHE A 400 -15.33 9.39 6.75
N GLY A 401 -15.02 8.90 5.55
CA GLY A 401 -14.48 7.55 5.31
C GLY A 401 -15.59 6.51 5.23
N ASP A 402 -15.25 5.35 4.66
CA ASP A 402 -16.16 4.22 4.60
C ASP A 402 -16.27 3.58 6.01
N PRO A 403 -17.48 3.25 6.50
CA PRO A 403 -17.66 2.45 7.72
C PRO A 403 -17.00 1.07 7.66
N ASP A 404 -16.90 0.45 6.48
CA ASP A 404 -16.34 -0.89 6.28
C ASP A 404 -14.84 -0.87 5.92
N ALA A 405 -14.23 0.32 5.85
CA ALA A 405 -12.79 0.45 5.69
C ALA A 405 -12.07 -0.13 6.93
N MET A 406 -11.09 -1.00 6.67
CA MET A 406 -10.28 -1.67 7.68
C MET A 406 -9.89 -0.72 8.83
N PRO A 407 -10.12 -1.08 10.11
CA PRO A 407 -9.80 -0.24 11.25
C PRO A 407 -8.33 0.19 11.25
N SER A 408 -8.08 1.44 11.62
CA SER A 408 -6.75 2.03 11.84
C SER A 408 -5.97 1.44 13.03
N GLU A 409 -6.39 0.26 13.54
CA GLU A 409 -5.71 -0.47 14.60
C GLU A 409 -4.34 -1.02 14.16
N LEU A 410 -4.11 -1.14 12.85
CA LEU A 410 -2.74 -1.22 12.34
C LEU A 410 -2.20 0.19 12.11
N ASN A 411 -1.37 0.65 13.03
CA ASN A 411 -0.51 1.81 12.86
C ASN A 411 0.52 1.51 11.73
N LEU A 412 0.08 1.63 10.47
CA LEU A 412 0.91 1.43 9.27
C LEU A 412 2.08 2.42 9.21
N HIS A 413 1.95 3.55 9.91
CA HIS A 413 2.99 4.54 10.10
C HIS A 413 4.14 3.99 10.97
N ALA A 414 3.82 3.25 12.05
CA ALA A 414 4.81 2.52 12.85
C ALA A 414 5.53 1.39 12.08
N MET A 415 4.97 0.92 10.96
CA MET A 415 5.57 -0.10 10.10
C MET A 415 6.25 0.45 8.83
N GLY A 416 6.24 1.78 8.61
CA GLY A 416 6.89 2.40 7.46
C GLY A 416 6.26 2.10 6.10
N LEU A 417 4.96 1.77 6.05
CA LEU A 417 4.24 1.36 4.83
C LEU A 417 3.37 2.49 4.21
N ASP A 418 3.60 3.74 4.61
CA ASP A 418 2.78 4.91 4.26
C ASP A 418 2.66 5.19 2.76
N SER A 419 3.58 4.70 1.94
CA SER A 419 3.57 4.92 0.50
C SER A 419 2.53 4.10 -0.27
N THR A 420 1.79 3.19 0.37
CA THR A 420 0.89 2.24 -0.32
C THR A 420 -0.60 2.57 -0.26
N ARG A 421 -1.05 3.59 0.50
CA ARG A 421 -2.50 3.80 0.73
C ARG A 421 -2.96 5.26 0.78
N ILE A 422 -2.68 6.05 -0.27
CA ILE A 422 -3.56 7.18 -0.61
C ILE A 422 -4.78 6.60 -1.35
N GLY A 423 -5.57 5.79 -0.64
CA GLY A 423 -6.82 5.18 -1.09
C GLY A 423 -8.01 5.90 -0.47
N ALA A 424 -9.17 5.86 -1.12
CA ALA A 424 -10.38 6.63 -0.82
C ALA A 424 -11.08 6.29 0.53
N ASP A 425 -10.41 5.58 1.44
CA ASP A 425 -11.06 4.80 2.50
C ASP A 425 -10.93 5.41 3.91
N LYS A 426 -10.08 6.44 4.10
CA LYS A 426 -9.77 7.00 5.44
C LYS A 426 -10.58 8.24 5.85
N GLY A 427 -11.30 8.86 4.92
CA GLY A 427 -12.10 10.08 5.17
C GLY A 427 -11.25 11.36 5.21
N MET A 428 -11.47 12.26 4.25
CA MET A 428 -10.67 13.48 4.08
C MET A 428 -10.83 14.49 5.24
N LEU A 429 -11.96 14.48 5.93
CA LEU A 429 -12.30 15.42 7.01
C LEU A 429 -12.20 14.77 8.39
N SER A 430 -12.66 13.52 8.53
CA SER A 430 -12.68 12.83 9.82
C SER A 430 -11.28 12.64 10.41
N GLU A 431 -10.30 12.24 9.59
CA GLU A 431 -8.95 11.93 10.08
C GLU A 431 -8.21 13.18 10.58
N PRO A 432 -8.16 14.30 9.82
CA PRO A 432 -7.58 15.54 10.33
C PRO A 432 -8.26 16.06 11.60
N ILE A 433 -9.58 15.91 11.73
CA ILE A 433 -10.29 16.29 12.95
C ILE A 433 -9.82 15.41 14.12
N LEU A 434 -9.75 14.10 13.94
CA LEU A 434 -9.30 13.17 14.98
C LEU A 434 -7.85 13.45 15.40
N GLU A 435 -6.95 13.68 14.44
CA GLU A 435 -5.54 13.98 14.71
C GLU A 435 -5.38 15.30 15.47
N LEU A 436 -6.06 16.36 15.04
CA LEU A 436 -5.99 17.68 15.69
C LEU A 436 -6.64 17.65 17.08
N ILE A 437 -7.80 17.00 17.23
CA ILE A 437 -8.42 16.80 18.53
C ILE A 437 -7.46 16.04 19.43
N ALA A 438 -6.90 14.90 18.99
CA ALA A 438 -5.98 14.11 19.80
C ALA A 438 -4.79 14.94 20.27
N LYS A 439 -4.19 15.73 19.37
CA LYS A 439 -3.05 16.60 19.70
C LYS A 439 -3.38 17.71 20.71
N GLU A 440 -4.60 18.25 20.68
CA GLU A 440 -4.99 19.37 21.55
C GLU A 440 -5.65 18.94 22.86
N SER A 441 -6.25 17.75 22.89
CA SER A 441 -7.03 17.25 24.03
C SER A 441 -6.34 16.17 24.84
N LEU A 442 -5.34 15.46 24.29
CA LEU A 442 -4.54 14.50 25.04
C LEU A 442 -3.31 15.22 25.62
N PRO A 443 -3.13 15.20 26.96
CA PRO A 443 -1.94 15.75 27.56
C PRO A 443 -0.72 14.85 27.28
N ASP A 444 0.48 15.43 27.19
CA ASP A 444 1.70 14.65 27.02
C ASP A 444 1.96 13.73 28.22
N HIS A 445 1.74 14.25 29.43
CA HIS A 445 1.86 13.53 30.70
C HIS A 445 0.67 13.89 31.58
N TYR A 446 0.12 12.90 32.28
CA TYR A 446 -1.03 13.05 33.16
C TYR A 446 -0.57 12.72 34.58
N ASP A 447 -0.62 13.70 35.48
CA ASP A 447 -0.28 13.50 36.89
C ASP A 447 -1.51 12.98 37.63
N PHE A 448 -1.43 11.75 38.14
CA PHE A 448 -2.53 11.10 38.84
C PHE A 448 -2.69 11.60 40.28
N MET A 449 -1.72 12.34 40.81
CA MET A 449 -1.68 12.78 42.21
C MET A 449 -2.22 14.20 42.40
N ASP A 450 -2.51 14.90 41.31
CA ASP A 450 -2.99 16.28 41.34
C ASP A 450 -4.53 16.32 41.19
N GLU A 451 -5.22 16.63 42.28
CA GLU A 451 -6.68 16.74 42.33
C GLU A 451 -7.22 17.94 41.54
N ASP A 452 -6.37 18.91 41.19
CA ASP A 452 -6.75 20.11 40.43
C ASP A 452 -6.71 19.88 38.90
N ILE A 453 -6.26 18.71 38.42
CA ILE A 453 -6.21 18.36 36.99
C ILE A 453 -7.58 17.87 36.49
N VAL A 454 -8.04 18.43 35.37
CA VAL A 454 -9.26 17.99 34.67
C VAL A 454 -9.12 16.54 34.22
N THR A 455 -10.07 15.69 34.59
CA THR A 455 -10.00 14.26 34.25
C THR A 455 -10.15 14.00 32.76
N LEU A 456 -9.53 12.92 32.25
CA LEU A 456 -9.73 12.50 30.86
C LEU A 456 -11.19 12.19 30.56
N GLU A 457 -11.97 11.73 31.56
CA GLU A 457 -13.41 11.56 31.47
C GLU A 457 -14.15 12.88 31.30
N ASP A 458 -13.74 13.93 32.02
CA ASP A 458 -14.32 15.26 31.89
C ASP A 458 -14.05 15.83 30.49
N ILE A 459 -12.81 15.72 30.01
CA ILE A 459 -12.40 16.08 28.64
C ILE A 459 -13.22 15.32 27.61
N ALA A 460 -13.37 13.99 27.78
CA ALA A 460 -14.16 13.14 26.90
C ALA A 460 -15.63 13.55 26.88
N SER A 461 -16.21 13.83 28.05
CA SER A 461 -17.62 14.22 28.20
C SER A 461 -17.90 15.57 27.57
N GLU A 462 -17.01 16.55 27.76
CA GLU A 462 -17.10 17.88 27.18
C GLU A 462 -16.98 17.81 25.66
N LEU A 463 -15.97 17.13 25.13
CA LEU A 463 -15.80 16.94 23.69
C LEU A 463 -17.01 16.24 23.06
N LYS A 464 -17.51 15.18 23.70
CA LYS A 464 -18.69 14.44 23.25
C LYS A 464 -19.94 15.32 23.20
N SER A 465 -20.08 16.29 24.10
CA SER A 465 -21.20 17.23 24.12
C SER A 465 -21.29 18.07 22.83
N TYR A 466 -20.14 18.34 22.19
CA TYR A 466 -20.06 19.10 20.93
C TYR A 466 -20.05 18.19 19.69
N VAL A 467 -19.36 17.05 19.76
CA VAL A 467 -19.23 16.11 18.64
C VAL A 467 -20.55 15.38 18.34
N LYS A 468 -21.32 15.02 19.37
CA LYS A 468 -22.56 14.24 19.21
C LYS A 468 -23.63 15.01 18.41
N PRO A 469 -23.97 16.28 18.71
CA PRO A 469 -24.90 17.06 17.89
C PRO A 469 -24.46 17.18 16.43
N PHE A 470 -23.17 17.43 16.18
CA PHE A 470 -22.61 17.52 14.84
C PHE A 470 -22.80 16.22 14.06
N CYS A 471 -22.39 15.08 14.63
CA CYS A 471 -22.52 13.78 13.97
C CYS A 471 -23.99 13.40 13.71
N MET A 472 -24.89 13.69 14.66
CA MET A 472 -26.33 13.43 14.49
C MET A 472 -26.94 14.28 13.38
N ALA A 473 -26.54 15.55 13.26
CA ALA A 473 -26.94 16.39 12.13
C ALA A 473 -26.45 15.80 10.80
N MET A 474 -25.20 15.32 10.73
CA MET A 474 -24.67 14.69 9.52
C MET A 474 -25.39 13.37 9.17
N CYS A 475 -25.81 12.58 10.17
CA CYS A 475 -26.61 11.38 9.96
C CYS A 475 -28.00 11.69 9.39
N GLN A 476 -28.68 12.72 9.91
CA GLN A 476 -29.97 13.19 9.39
C GLN A 476 -29.89 13.68 7.94
N LYS A 477 -28.69 14.04 7.48
CA LYS A 477 -28.40 14.54 6.14
C LYS A 477 -27.78 13.49 5.20
N TRP A 478 -27.72 12.22 5.63
CA TRP A 478 -27.17 11.09 4.88
C TRP A 478 -25.67 11.20 4.53
N PHE A 479 -24.90 12.06 5.22
CA PHE A 479 -23.44 12.11 5.04
C PHE A 479 -22.71 11.04 5.84
N ILE A 480 -23.29 10.59 6.95
CA ILE A 480 -22.74 9.56 7.81
C ILE A 480 -23.83 8.51 8.01
N PRO A 481 -23.53 7.21 7.89
CA PRO A 481 -24.49 6.17 8.18
C PRO A 481 -24.85 6.18 9.68
N ILE A 482 -26.11 5.86 9.99
CA ILE A 482 -26.58 5.79 11.39
C ILE A 482 -25.90 4.62 12.12
N GLN A 483 -25.54 3.57 11.39
CA GLN A 483 -24.79 2.41 11.88
C GLN A 483 -23.72 2.01 10.84
N PRO A 484 -22.47 1.69 11.26
CA PRO A 484 -21.95 1.66 12.63
C PRO A 484 -21.82 3.05 13.27
N LYS A 485 -21.55 3.07 14.58
CA LYS A 485 -21.40 4.32 15.35
C LYS A 485 -20.35 5.24 14.72
N PRO A 486 -20.60 6.55 14.57
CA PRO A 486 -19.66 7.49 13.95
C PRO A 486 -18.28 7.50 14.63
N LYS A 487 -17.20 7.47 13.84
CA LYS A 487 -15.80 7.42 14.30
C LYS A 487 -15.45 8.50 15.33
N LEU A 488 -15.95 9.73 15.14
CA LEU A 488 -15.72 10.84 16.07
C LEU A 488 -16.36 10.61 17.45
N ILE A 489 -17.57 10.01 17.50
CA ILE A 489 -18.21 9.66 18.77
C ILE A 489 -17.50 8.48 19.43
N ASP A 490 -17.08 7.50 18.64
CA ASP A 490 -16.30 6.36 19.14
C ASP A 490 -14.96 6.80 19.73
N PHE A 491 -14.29 7.78 19.10
CA PHE A 491 -13.08 8.40 19.62
C PHE A 491 -13.30 9.04 21.00
N CYS A 492 -14.37 9.82 21.17
CA CYS A 492 -14.67 10.44 22.47
C CYS A 492 -14.89 9.37 23.56
N ASP A 493 -15.57 8.27 23.22
CA ASP A 493 -15.86 7.19 24.17
C ASP A 493 -14.62 6.36 24.52
N LYS A 494 -13.62 6.33 23.63
CA LYS A 494 -12.35 5.62 23.82
C LYS A 494 -11.19 6.58 24.12
N LEU A 495 -11.45 7.82 24.52
CA LEU A 495 -10.41 8.82 24.76
C LEU A 495 -9.36 8.35 25.78
N PRO A 496 -9.73 7.71 26.92
CA PRO A 496 -8.74 7.15 27.85
C PRO A 496 -7.85 6.08 27.21
N GLN A 497 -8.42 5.20 26.38
CA GLN A 497 -7.65 4.18 25.67
C GLN A 497 -6.71 4.80 24.63
N LYS A 498 -7.13 5.88 23.96
CA LYS A 498 -6.30 6.63 23.02
C LYS A 498 -5.18 7.39 23.71
N TYR A 499 -5.40 7.89 24.92
CA TYR A 499 -4.35 8.46 25.75
C TYR A 499 -3.23 7.43 26.02
N ILE A 500 -3.58 6.19 26.35
CA ILE A 500 -2.59 5.12 26.63
C ILE A 500 -1.69 4.88 25.42
N GLU A 501 -2.28 4.75 24.23
CA GLU A 501 -1.52 4.58 22.99
C GLU A 501 -0.68 5.83 22.68
N HIS A 502 -1.24 7.03 22.86
CA HIS A 502 -0.53 8.28 22.65
C HIS A 502 0.70 8.41 23.56
N ARG A 503 0.54 8.10 24.86
CA ARG A 503 1.65 8.15 25.82
C ARG A 503 2.75 7.15 25.47
N ARG A 504 2.38 5.94 25.07
CA ARG A 504 3.31 4.94 24.53
C ARG A 504 4.06 5.48 23.31
N CYS A 505 3.38 6.09 22.34
CA CYS A 505 4.03 6.68 21.16
C CYS A 505 5.04 7.78 21.56
N ILE A 506 4.67 8.71 22.44
CA ILE A 506 5.58 9.77 22.91
C ILE A 506 6.87 9.18 23.49
N LEU A 507 6.75 8.17 24.36
CA LEU A 507 7.91 7.54 25.00
C LEU A 507 8.80 6.80 24.00
N LEU A 508 8.22 6.08 23.05
CA LEU A 508 8.97 5.40 22.00
C LEU A 508 9.63 6.38 21.02
N ASP A 509 8.96 7.50 20.70
CA ASP A 509 9.52 8.55 19.85
C ASP A 509 10.70 9.26 20.53
N LYS A 510 10.61 9.52 21.84
CA LYS A 510 11.76 10.01 22.65
C LYS A 510 12.93 9.02 22.60
N ALA A 511 12.65 7.73 22.81
CA ALA A 511 13.69 6.69 22.71
C ALA A 511 14.31 6.65 21.31
N LYS A 512 13.48 6.73 20.27
CA LYS A 512 13.93 6.78 18.86
C LYS A 512 14.78 8.01 18.59
N ASP A 513 14.42 9.19 19.09
CA ASP A 513 15.22 10.40 18.95
C ASP A 513 16.61 10.24 19.57
N ILE A 514 16.68 9.70 20.79
CA ILE A 514 17.95 9.36 21.47
C ILE A 514 18.80 8.39 20.62
N LEU A 515 18.18 7.40 19.99
CA LEU A 515 18.87 6.35 19.21
C LEU A 515 19.24 6.79 17.78
N VAL A 516 18.52 7.73 17.18
CA VAL A 516 18.79 8.23 15.83
C VAL A 516 19.75 9.41 15.88
N ASN A 517 19.51 10.38 16.78
CA ASN A 517 20.25 11.63 16.90
C ASN A 517 21.33 11.59 18.00
N ASN A 518 22.03 10.46 18.14
CA ASN A 518 23.17 10.34 19.07
C ASN A 518 24.54 10.68 18.46
N ASP A 519 25.42 11.13 19.36
CA ASP A 519 26.86 11.00 19.26
C ASP A 519 27.32 9.78 20.07
N TYR A 520 27.45 8.64 19.39
CA TYR A 520 27.75 7.36 20.02
C TYR A 520 29.20 7.25 20.55
N HIS A 521 30.09 8.15 20.11
CA HIS A 521 31.48 8.16 20.56
C HIS A 521 31.68 8.88 21.91
N ASN A 522 30.68 9.64 22.35
CA ASN A 522 30.69 10.25 23.67
C ASN A 522 30.39 9.19 24.74
N THR A 523 31.32 9.01 25.67
CA THR A 523 31.30 7.94 26.67
C THR A 523 31.50 8.45 28.08
N GLU A 524 30.83 7.83 29.03
CA GLU A 524 30.95 8.12 30.46
C GLU A 524 31.34 6.85 31.25
N GLN A 525 32.07 7.05 32.35
CA GLN A 525 32.50 5.96 33.23
C GLN A 525 31.37 5.52 34.16
N VAL A 526 31.09 4.23 34.18
CA VAL A 526 30.08 3.58 35.04
C VAL A 526 30.71 2.38 35.75
N GLY A 527 30.02 1.86 36.77
CA GLY A 527 30.50 0.72 37.55
C GLY A 527 31.41 1.13 38.70
N ILE A 528 32.02 0.13 39.33
CA ILE A 528 32.80 0.32 40.56
C ILE A 528 34.26 -0.06 40.33
N THR A 529 35.18 0.78 40.81
CA THR A 529 36.64 0.53 40.73
C THR A 529 37.14 -0.34 41.89
N GLU A 530 36.58 -0.15 43.09
CA GLU A 530 36.96 -0.84 44.33
C GLU A 530 35.72 -1.29 45.08
N LEU A 531 35.74 -2.51 45.63
CA LEU A 531 34.62 -3.04 46.41
C LEU A 531 34.31 -2.11 47.59
N PRO A 532 33.03 -1.81 47.86
CA PRO A 532 32.65 -1.04 49.04
C PRO A 532 33.16 -1.68 50.32
N GLU A 533 33.58 -0.86 51.29
CA GLU A 533 34.07 -1.36 52.59
C GLU A 533 33.00 -2.24 53.27
N GLY A 534 33.42 -3.42 53.73
CA GLY A 534 32.53 -4.38 54.42
C GLY A 534 31.82 -5.40 53.53
N VAL A 535 32.07 -5.39 52.21
CA VAL A 535 31.53 -6.40 51.28
C VAL A 535 32.53 -7.54 51.06
N GLU A 536 32.09 -8.78 51.23
CA GLU A 536 32.93 -9.97 51.03
C GLU A 536 33.38 -10.11 49.57
N GLU A 537 34.61 -10.58 49.33
CA GLU A 537 35.24 -10.61 48.01
C GLU A 537 34.45 -11.43 46.97
N TYR A 538 33.78 -12.51 47.38
CA TYR A 538 32.95 -13.32 46.48
C TYR A 538 31.70 -12.57 45.98
N MET A 539 31.27 -11.49 46.65
CA MET A 539 30.14 -10.67 46.21
C MET A 539 30.50 -9.77 45.02
N SER A 540 31.79 -9.68 44.66
CA SER A 540 32.28 -8.95 43.48
C SER A 540 31.59 -9.35 42.19
N ILE A 541 31.13 -10.60 42.07
CA ILE A 541 30.39 -11.12 40.91
C ILE A 541 29.06 -10.40 40.65
N PHE A 542 28.49 -9.72 41.66
CA PHE A 542 27.23 -8.98 41.54
C PHE A 542 27.44 -7.52 41.16
N PHE A 543 28.68 -7.02 41.21
CA PHE A 543 29.02 -5.66 40.85
C PHE A 543 29.50 -5.58 39.41
N MET A 544 29.10 -4.49 38.74
CA MET A 544 29.66 -4.15 37.44
C MET A 544 30.98 -3.44 37.66
N GLN A 545 32.04 -3.98 37.07
CA GLN A 545 33.35 -3.34 37.09
C GLN A 545 33.34 -2.01 36.35
N SER A 546 34.22 -1.10 36.74
CA SER A 546 34.37 0.20 36.09
C SER A 546 34.68 0.04 34.59
N CYS A 547 33.87 0.68 33.75
CA CYS A 547 34.04 0.71 32.29
C CYS A 547 33.36 1.94 31.68
N SER A 548 33.74 2.31 30.46
CA SER A 548 33.09 3.41 29.74
C SER A 548 31.96 2.92 28.84
N VAL A 549 30.77 3.50 29.00
CA VAL A 549 29.57 3.24 28.18
C VAL A 549 29.18 4.49 27.40
N SER A 550 28.42 4.34 26.32
CA SER A 550 27.92 5.47 25.56
C SER A 550 26.92 6.29 26.38
N VAL A 551 26.92 7.62 26.17
CA VAL A 551 25.89 8.51 26.73
C VAL A 551 24.50 8.12 26.20
N THR A 552 24.42 7.53 25.01
CA THR A 552 23.17 6.97 24.47
C THR A 552 22.61 5.87 25.35
N ALA A 553 23.44 4.93 25.80
CA ALA A 553 23.00 3.85 26.68
C ALA A 553 22.49 4.38 28.03
N LEU A 554 23.17 5.39 28.59
CA LEU A 554 22.75 6.06 29.81
C LEU A 554 21.39 6.73 29.66
N LYS A 555 21.19 7.53 28.61
CA LYS A 555 19.90 8.21 28.34
C LYS A 555 18.75 7.23 28.14
N ILE A 556 19.00 6.07 27.52
CA ILE A 556 17.97 5.03 27.38
C ILE A 556 17.61 4.42 28.74
N VAL A 557 18.60 4.12 29.58
CA VAL A 557 18.32 3.62 30.94
C VAL A 557 17.58 4.67 31.78
N GLU A 558 17.94 5.95 31.66
CA GLU A 558 17.26 7.05 32.32
C GLU A 558 15.79 7.13 31.91
N LEU A 559 15.50 7.14 30.60
CA LEU A 559 14.12 7.15 30.08
C LEU A 559 13.32 5.90 30.50
N VAL A 560 13.98 4.73 30.55
CA VAL A 560 13.37 3.50 31.08
C VAL A 560 13.00 3.66 32.55
N ARG A 561 13.88 4.25 33.36
CA ARG A 561 13.62 4.50 34.79
C ARG A 561 12.49 5.51 34.97
N GLU A 562 12.50 6.61 34.24
CA GLU A 562 11.39 7.58 34.21
C GLU A 562 10.06 6.88 33.88
N THR A 563 10.05 6.05 32.83
CA THR A 563 8.85 5.28 32.44
C THR A 563 8.43 4.31 33.54
N MET A 564 9.37 3.66 34.23
CA MET A 564 9.08 2.75 35.33
C MET A 564 8.57 3.48 36.58
N GLU A 565 8.99 4.72 36.84
CA GLU A 565 8.37 5.55 37.88
C GLU A 565 6.91 5.89 37.51
N GLU A 566 6.63 6.20 36.24
CA GLU A 566 5.26 6.39 35.77
C GLU A 566 4.41 5.10 35.91
N VAL A 567 5.00 3.91 35.71
CA VAL A 567 4.33 2.63 35.96
C VAL A 567 3.92 2.49 37.44
N VAL A 568 4.76 2.97 38.37
CA VAL A 568 4.45 2.96 39.81
C VAL A 568 3.32 3.93 40.12
N GLN A 569 3.33 5.13 39.54
CA GLN A 569 2.31 6.17 39.74
C GLN A 569 0.96 5.78 39.11
N ALA A 570 0.97 5.15 37.93
CA ALA A 570 -0.23 4.73 37.20
C ALA A 570 -1.06 3.64 37.92
N ALA A 571 -0.61 3.18 39.08
CA ALA A 571 -1.36 2.23 39.88
C ALA A 571 -2.51 2.87 40.68
N ASP A 572 -2.42 4.17 40.96
CA ASP A 572 -3.51 4.97 41.55
C ASP A 572 -4.45 5.55 40.46
N ALA A 573 -4.25 5.16 39.20
CA ALA A 573 -5.03 5.64 38.06
C ALA A 573 -6.50 5.15 38.10
N PRO A 574 -7.44 5.92 37.53
CA PRO A 574 -8.85 5.55 37.47
C PRO A 574 -9.07 4.25 36.67
N ALA A 575 -10.20 3.59 36.90
CA ALA A 575 -10.55 2.31 36.27
C ALA A 575 -10.51 2.35 34.72
N SER A 576 -10.79 3.50 34.11
CA SER A 576 -10.72 3.72 32.66
C SER A 576 -9.32 3.58 32.07
N LEU A 577 -8.28 3.70 32.90
CA LEU A 577 -6.86 3.65 32.55
C LEU A 577 -6.14 2.42 33.12
N GLN A 578 -6.86 1.37 33.54
CA GLN A 578 -6.25 0.15 34.09
C GLN A 578 -5.16 -0.46 33.18
N SER A 579 -5.34 -0.37 31.85
CA SER A 579 -4.35 -0.88 30.89
C SER A 579 -3.14 0.03 30.67
N LEU A 580 -3.06 1.22 31.29
CA LEU A 580 -1.93 2.13 31.17
C LEU A 580 -0.65 1.50 31.73
N ARG A 581 -0.74 0.99 32.97
CA ARG A 581 0.38 0.36 33.69
C ARG A 581 1.05 -0.78 32.90
N PRO A 582 0.31 -1.79 32.39
CA PRO A 582 0.92 -2.84 31.57
C PRO A 582 1.49 -2.33 30.24
N ASN A 583 0.88 -1.30 29.63
CA ASN A 583 1.40 -0.70 28.40
C ASN A 583 2.69 0.08 28.63
N LEU A 584 2.79 0.88 29.70
CA LEU A 584 4.02 1.60 30.05
C LEU A 584 5.17 0.63 30.38
N TYR A 585 4.89 -0.45 31.11
CA TYR A 585 5.88 -1.49 31.37
C TYR A 585 6.39 -2.13 30.07
N LYS A 586 5.48 -2.51 29.17
CA LYS A 586 5.84 -3.05 27.86
C LYS A 586 6.67 -2.03 27.05
N THR A 587 6.30 -0.76 27.12
CA THR A 587 7.01 0.34 26.45
C THR A 587 8.44 0.48 26.96
N ALA A 588 8.67 0.43 28.28
CA ALA A 588 10.00 0.43 28.88
C ALA A 588 10.88 -0.73 28.36
N ARG A 589 10.31 -1.93 28.20
CA ARG A 589 11.02 -3.09 27.62
C ARG A 589 11.32 -2.91 26.13
N GLU A 590 10.39 -2.31 25.40
CA GLU A 590 10.55 -2.03 23.97
C GLU A 590 11.68 -1.04 23.70
N MET A 591 11.98 -0.11 24.60
CA MET A 591 13.14 0.81 24.47
C MET A 591 14.47 0.06 24.38
N PHE A 592 14.67 -1.00 25.17
CA PHE A 592 15.84 -1.87 25.05
C PHE A 592 15.88 -2.61 23.71
N THR A 593 14.71 -3.05 23.23
CA THR A 593 14.58 -3.71 21.93
C THR A 593 14.90 -2.75 20.79
N LEU A 594 14.47 -1.49 20.89
CA LEU A 594 14.81 -0.43 19.94
C LEU A 594 16.32 -0.20 19.89
N TYR A 595 17.02 -0.13 21.04
CA TYR A 595 18.47 -0.02 21.04
C TYR A 595 19.11 -1.17 20.25
N ARG A 596 18.72 -2.42 20.55
CA ARG A 596 19.27 -3.63 19.93
C ARG A 596 19.03 -3.67 18.42
N ALA A 597 17.93 -3.09 17.95
CA ALA A 597 17.63 -3.00 16.52
C ALA A 597 18.40 -1.86 15.84
N VAL A 598 18.45 -0.67 16.46
CA VAL A 598 18.92 0.56 15.83
C VAL A 598 20.44 0.71 15.89
N ILE A 599 21.06 0.61 17.06
CA ILE A 599 22.49 0.94 17.24
C ILE A 599 23.40 -0.07 16.51
N PRO A 600 23.24 -1.40 16.67
CA PRO A 600 24.02 -2.37 15.90
C PRO A 600 23.85 -2.23 14.38
N SER A 601 22.68 -1.80 13.92
CA SER A 601 22.41 -1.58 12.50
C SER A 601 23.08 -0.29 11.99
N LYS A 602 22.95 0.81 12.74
CA LYS A 602 23.51 2.13 12.40
C LYS A 602 25.04 2.10 12.36
N PHE A 603 25.67 1.49 13.35
CA PHE A 603 27.14 1.47 13.50
C PHE A 603 27.78 0.15 13.02
N ARG A 604 27.06 -0.70 12.29
CA ARG A 604 27.53 -2.03 11.85
C ARG A 604 28.94 -2.04 11.25
N LYS A 605 29.25 -1.06 10.39
CA LYS A 605 30.55 -0.98 9.73
C LYS A 605 31.65 -0.63 10.72
N GLU A 606 31.42 0.36 11.56
CA GLU A 606 32.39 0.83 12.55
C GLU A 606 32.63 -0.20 13.65
N VAL A 607 31.59 -0.88 14.13
CA VAL A 607 31.74 -1.96 15.11
C VAL A 607 32.64 -3.07 14.57
N LYS A 608 32.61 -3.35 13.27
CA LYS A 608 33.46 -4.37 12.65
C LYS A 608 34.90 -3.95 12.40
N THR A 609 35.19 -2.64 12.34
CA THR A 609 36.51 -2.14 11.90
C THR A 609 37.23 -1.27 12.94
N VAL A 610 36.50 -0.63 13.84
CA VAL A 610 37.01 0.34 14.82
C VAL A 610 37.02 -0.30 16.22
N PRO A 611 38.22 -0.60 16.78
CA PRO A 611 38.33 -1.30 18.06
C PRO A 611 37.62 -0.60 19.23
N ARG A 612 37.69 0.73 19.30
CA ARG A 612 37.03 1.52 20.35
C ARG A 612 35.51 1.37 20.30
N THR A 613 34.91 1.47 19.11
CA THR A 613 33.45 1.39 18.93
C THR A 613 32.92 0.01 19.33
N ALA A 614 33.62 -1.07 18.96
CA ALA A 614 33.26 -2.42 19.40
C ALA A 614 33.32 -2.57 20.93
N ALA A 615 34.37 -2.02 21.57
CA ALA A 615 34.50 -2.06 23.03
C ALA A 615 33.38 -1.27 23.74
N VAL A 616 32.99 -0.10 23.22
CA VAL A 616 31.86 0.67 23.76
C VAL A 616 30.55 -0.10 23.62
N MET A 617 30.28 -0.70 22.46
CA MET A 617 29.05 -1.50 22.26
C MET A 617 29.02 -2.76 23.13
N HIS A 618 30.15 -3.42 23.32
CA HIS A 618 30.28 -4.51 24.29
C HIS A 618 29.89 -4.03 25.70
N ASN A 619 30.46 -2.91 26.15
CA ASN A 619 30.18 -2.35 27.47
C ASN A 619 28.72 -1.90 27.62
N ASP A 620 28.14 -1.26 26.62
CA ASP A 620 26.73 -0.86 26.62
C ASP A 620 25.81 -2.07 26.82
N ALA A 621 26.10 -3.17 26.11
CA ALA A 621 25.34 -4.39 26.21
C ALA A 621 25.50 -5.06 27.59
N VAL A 622 26.73 -5.09 28.15
CA VAL A 622 26.97 -5.54 29.54
C VAL A 622 26.23 -4.64 30.54
N PHE A 623 26.23 -3.33 30.33
CA PHE A 623 25.55 -2.35 31.16
C PHE A 623 24.03 -2.54 31.16
N PHE A 624 23.43 -2.75 29.99
CA PHE A 624 22.01 -3.07 29.91
C PHE A 624 21.67 -4.41 30.54
N SER A 625 22.52 -5.43 30.34
CA SER A 625 22.35 -6.74 30.98
C SER A 625 22.34 -6.61 32.50
N HIS A 626 23.30 -5.86 33.08
CA HIS A 626 23.37 -5.61 34.52
C HIS A 626 22.19 -4.78 35.02
N THR A 627 21.82 -3.74 34.29
CA THR A 627 20.67 -2.87 34.62
C THR A 627 19.38 -3.67 34.61
N CYS A 628 19.12 -4.48 33.59
CA CYS A 628 17.96 -5.35 33.50
C CYS A 628 17.89 -6.37 34.65
N ALA A 629 19.02 -6.94 35.06
CA ALA A 629 19.06 -7.83 36.22
C ALA A 629 18.68 -7.12 37.54
N LYS A 630 18.96 -5.82 37.64
CA LYS A 630 18.67 -5.01 38.84
C LYS A 630 17.29 -4.37 38.85
N LEU A 631 16.78 -3.91 37.69
CA LEU A 631 15.52 -3.17 37.58
C LEU A 631 14.36 -3.92 38.24
N GLY A 632 14.24 -5.23 38.03
CA GLY A 632 13.18 -6.02 38.65
C GLY A 632 13.21 -5.99 40.19
N LEU A 633 14.42 -6.05 40.79
CA LEU A 633 14.59 -5.98 42.25
C LEU A 633 14.36 -4.56 42.78
N GLU A 634 14.78 -3.54 42.03
CA GLU A 634 14.66 -2.14 42.40
C GLU A 634 13.20 -1.71 42.57
N TYR A 635 12.33 -2.14 41.65
CA TYR A 635 10.91 -1.78 41.67
C TYR A 635 10.03 -2.77 42.44
N LYS A 636 10.52 -3.98 42.75
CA LYS A 636 9.75 -5.02 43.47
C LYS A 636 9.10 -4.50 44.76
N GLY A 637 9.86 -3.78 45.59
CA GLY A 637 9.36 -3.25 46.87
C GLY A 637 8.38 -2.09 46.74
N ARG A 638 8.33 -1.42 45.59
CA ARG A 638 7.40 -0.31 45.32
C ARG A 638 6.03 -0.81 44.87
N PHE A 639 5.97 -1.97 44.22
CA PHE A 639 4.72 -2.59 43.76
C PHE A 639 4.01 -3.44 44.82
N ALA A 640 4.73 -3.98 45.81
CA ALA A 640 4.17 -4.86 46.85
C ALA A 640 3.24 -4.17 47.87
N LYS A 641 2.98 -2.86 47.75
CA LYS A 641 2.14 -2.08 48.66
C LYS A 641 0.68 -1.95 48.20
N GLN A 642 0.30 -2.55 47.07
CA GLN A 642 -1.03 -2.42 46.47
C GLN A 642 -1.82 -3.71 46.62
N GLU A 643 -3.07 -3.60 47.09
CA GLU A 643 -3.98 -4.75 47.20
C GLU A 643 -4.38 -5.27 45.80
N PRO A 644 -4.54 -6.60 45.62
CA PRO A 644 -4.93 -7.17 44.35
C PRO A 644 -6.32 -6.67 43.93
N ILE A 645 -6.42 -6.12 42.72
CA ILE A 645 -7.71 -5.87 42.07
C ILE A 645 -8.21 -7.23 41.58
N GLU A 646 -9.31 -7.74 42.16
CA GLU A 646 -9.84 -9.10 41.95
C GLU A 646 -10.24 -9.43 40.49
N GLU A 647 -10.27 -8.45 39.58
CA GLU A 647 -10.75 -8.59 38.20
C GLU A 647 -9.67 -8.50 37.10
N ASP A 648 -8.40 -8.27 37.43
CA ASP A 648 -7.34 -8.16 36.41
C ASP A 648 -6.66 -9.52 36.17
N GLU A 649 -6.99 -10.22 35.08
CA GLU A 649 -6.33 -11.48 34.69
C GLU A 649 -4.80 -11.30 34.47
N MET A 650 -4.33 -10.07 34.23
CA MET A 650 -2.91 -9.69 34.14
C MET A 650 -2.30 -9.23 35.46
N GLY A 651 -3.13 -8.88 36.46
CA GLY A 651 -2.76 -8.52 37.82
C GLY A 651 -1.88 -9.57 38.53
N PRO A 652 -2.23 -10.87 38.55
CA PRO A 652 -1.40 -11.88 39.23
C PRO A 652 -0.06 -12.15 38.53
N ILE A 653 0.05 -11.85 37.22
CA ILE A 653 1.31 -12.01 36.47
C ILE A 653 2.25 -10.82 36.76
N MET A 654 1.71 -9.61 36.86
CA MET A 654 2.47 -8.40 37.24
C MET A 654 2.86 -8.38 38.72
N GLU A 655 2.01 -8.88 39.62
CA GLU A 655 2.34 -9.09 41.04
C GLU A 655 3.48 -10.10 41.21
N GLN A 656 3.56 -11.10 40.33
CA GLN A 656 4.52 -12.18 40.49
C GLN A 656 5.93 -11.77 40.06
N THR A 657 6.16 -11.04 38.97
CA THR A 657 7.49 -10.43 38.72
C THR A 657 7.51 -9.42 37.56
N PHE A 658 7.88 -8.16 37.83
CA PHE A 658 8.45 -7.27 36.79
C PHE A 658 9.83 -7.82 36.38
N VAL A 659 9.86 -8.79 35.45
CA VAL A 659 11.11 -9.47 35.03
C VAL A 659 11.73 -8.71 33.87
N PHE A 660 12.88 -8.07 34.05
CA PHE A 660 13.75 -7.71 32.90
C PHE A 660 14.83 -8.78 32.66
N VAL A 661 14.84 -9.83 33.48
CA VAL A 661 15.83 -10.93 33.45
C VAL A 661 15.82 -11.68 32.13
N ASP A 662 14.70 -11.77 31.43
CA ASP A 662 14.63 -12.42 30.11
C ASP A 662 15.33 -11.63 29.00
N ILE A 663 15.55 -10.32 29.20
CA ILE A 663 16.31 -9.46 28.29
C ILE A 663 17.84 -9.63 28.51
N VAL A 664 18.25 -10.09 29.70
CA VAL A 664 19.66 -10.22 30.12
C VAL A 664 20.47 -11.13 29.17
N PRO A 665 20.03 -12.35 28.80
CA PRO A 665 20.77 -13.21 27.87
C PRO A 665 21.00 -12.53 26.53
N VAL A 666 20.00 -11.82 26.01
CA VAL A 666 20.08 -11.24 24.66
C VAL A 666 21.11 -10.12 24.57
N PHE A 667 21.27 -9.32 25.63
CA PHE A 667 22.36 -8.35 25.68
C PHE A 667 23.72 -9.00 25.96
N ARG A 668 23.79 -10.10 26.70
CA ARG A 668 25.06 -10.84 26.87
C ARG A 668 25.54 -11.43 25.55
N GLU A 669 24.63 -12.00 24.76
CA GLU A 669 24.92 -12.47 23.41
C GLU A 669 25.45 -11.34 22.54
N LEU A 670 24.76 -10.19 22.51
CA LEU A 670 25.23 -9.01 21.77
C LEU A 670 26.63 -8.56 22.21
N ALA A 671 26.91 -8.57 23.52
CA ALA A 671 28.22 -8.19 24.06
C ALA A 671 29.32 -9.16 23.60
N LEU A 672 29.03 -10.47 23.64
CA LEU A 672 29.96 -11.53 23.24
C LEU A 672 30.23 -11.50 21.73
N GLU A 673 29.18 -11.38 20.91
CA GLU A 673 29.31 -11.28 19.45
C GLU A 673 30.14 -10.06 19.05
N CYS A 674 29.85 -8.89 19.64
CA CYS A 674 30.52 -7.64 19.30
C CYS A 674 32.03 -7.69 19.56
N LEU A 675 32.44 -8.04 20.79
CA LEU A 675 33.86 -8.09 21.13
C LEU A 675 34.55 -9.31 20.52
N GLY A 676 33.85 -10.44 20.43
CA GLY A 676 34.36 -11.66 19.80
C GLY A 676 34.70 -11.46 18.33
N ASP A 677 33.78 -10.88 17.54
CA ASP A 677 34.01 -10.54 16.13
C ASP A 677 35.20 -9.58 15.96
N MET A 678 35.32 -8.59 16.86
CA MET A 678 36.44 -7.66 16.85
C MET A 678 37.76 -8.38 17.15
N LEU A 679 37.80 -9.26 18.15
CA LEU A 679 38.99 -10.04 18.46
C LEU A 679 39.40 -10.92 17.28
N ASP A 680 38.46 -11.61 16.65
CA ASP A 680 38.75 -12.46 15.49
C ASP A 680 39.22 -11.65 14.27
N PHE A 681 38.70 -10.44 14.08
CA PHE A 681 39.22 -9.51 13.09
C PHE A 681 40.65 -9.06 13.41
N GLN A 682 40.97 -8.74 14.67
CA GLN A 682 42.33 -8.38 15.08
C GLN A 682 43.31 -9.55 14.97
N LYS A 683 42.90 -10.78 15.33
CA LYS A 683 43.72 -11.99 15.14
C LYS A 683 44.11 -12.16 13.68
N LYS A 684 43.16 -12.03 12.75
CA LYS A 684 43.43 -12.14 11.30
C LYS A 684 44.45 -11.10 10.84
N GLN A 685 44.30 -9.84 11.23
CA GLN A 685 45.27 -8.79 10.92
C GLN A 685 46.66 -9.11 11.50
N MET A 686 46.74 -9.60 12.73
CA MET A 686 48.01 -9.99 13.34
C MET A 686 48.68 -11.15 12.59
N VAL A 687 47.91 -12.15 12.18
CA VAL A 687 48.41 -13.26 11.35
C VAL A 687 48.96 -12.75 10.02
N GLU A 688 48.23 -11.88 9.33
CA GLU A 688 48.65 -11.27 8.05
C GLU A 688 49.92 -10.40 8.20
N LEU A 689 50.08 -9.74 9.35
CA LEU A 689 51.28 -8.93 9.66
C LEU A 689 52.52 -9.77 9.95
N ILE A 690 52.34 -10.93 10.63
CA ILE A 690 53.43 -11.73 11.18
C ILE A 690 53.85 -12.86 10.23
N GLN A 691 52.90 -13.66 9.74
CA GLN A 691 53.21 -14.92 9.03
C GLN A 691 54.10 -14.75 7.79
N PRO A 692 53.88 -13.77 6.89
CA PRO A 692 54.71 -13.61 5.70
C PRO A 692 56.20 -13.39 6.02
N ARG A 693 56.50 -12.78 7.17
CA ARG A 693 57.85 -12.47 7.64
C ARG A 693 58.54 -13.64 8.33
N LEU A 694 57.77 -14.65 8.74
CA LEU A 694 58.29 -15.85 9.40
C LEU A 694 58.48 -17.04 8.44
N GLY A 695 58.09 -16.92 7.17
CA GLY A 695 58.04 -18.03 6.21
C GLY A 695 59.35 -18.79 6.03
N TYR A 696 60.48 -18.08 6.00
CA TYR A 696 61.83 -18.66 5.89
C TYR A 696 62.64 -18.63 7.19
N PHE A 697 62.01 -18.21 8.30
CA PHE A 697 62.70 -17.96 9.55
C PHE A 697 63.39 -19.23 10.08
N ALA A 698 62.69 -20.36 10.13
CA ALA A 698 63.28 -21.63 10.57
C ALA A 698 64.52 -22.04 9.76
N MET A 699 64.52 -21.80 8.45
CA MET A 699 65.61 -22.20 7.55
C MET A 699 66.87 -21.35 7.73
N SER A 700 66.72 -20.10 8.18
CA SER A 700 67.84 -19.16 8.36
C SER A 700 68.58 -19.38 9.69
N LEU A 701 67.97 -20.05 10.67
CA LEU A 701 68.55 -20.28 12.01
C LEU A 701 69.80 -21.18 12.01
N LYS A 702 70.07 -21.93 10.94
CA LYS A 702 71.30 -22.73 10.78
C LYS A 702 72.54 -21.89 10.46
N SER A 703 72.35 -20.63 10.04
CA SER A 703 73.43 -19.73 9.63
C SER A 703 74.19 -19.18 10.84
N ASN A 704 75.51 -19.03 10.73
CA ASN A 704 76.32 -18.29 11.71
C ASN A 704 76.36 -16.78 11.44
N GLU A 705 75.87 -16.35 10.28
CA GLU A 705 75.82 -14.95 9.84
C GLU A 705 74.42 -14.39 10.05
N SER A 706 74.34 -13.10 10.38
CA SER A 706 73.07 -12.37 10.46
C SER A 706 72.45 -12.27 9.06
N LEU A 707 71.27 -12.87 8.89
CA LEU A 707 70.56 -12.90 7.62
C LEU A 707 69.35 -11.95 7.64
N LEU A 708 68.84 -11.61 6.45
CA LEU A 708 67.68 -10.75 6.27
C LEU A 708 66.47 -11.27 7.07
N GLU A 709 66.26 -12.58 7.09
CA GLU A 709 65.15 -13.25 7.77
C GLU A 709 65.16 -13.05 9.29
N TRP A 710 66.33 -12.82 9.91
CA TRP A 710 66.42 -12.51 11.33
C TRP A 710 65.88 -11.09 11.59
N SER A 711 66.24 -10.15 10.72
CA SER A 711 65.69 -8.79 10.75
C SER A 711 64.19 -8.76 10.43
N GLU A 712 63.72 -9.64 9.52
CA GLU A 712 62.28 -9.78 9.23
C GLU A 712 61.50 -10.30 10.45
N ALA A 713 62.06 -11.24 11.21
CA ALA A 713 61.47 -11.74 12.46
C ALA A 713 61.43 -10.68 13.57
N GLU A 714 62.50 -9.89 13.73
CA GLU A 714 62.49 -8.71 14.61
C GLU A 714 61.43 -7.70 14.19
N THR A 715 61.30 -7.46 12.89
CA THR A 715 60.31 -6.54 12.34
C THR A 715 58.89 -7.08 12.53
N ALA A 716 58.69 -8.41 12.43
CA ALA A 716 57.42 -9.06 12.71
C ALA A 716 57.00 -8.87 14.17
N LEU A 717 57.92 -9.10 15.11
CA LEU A 717 57.66 -8.87 16.53
C LEU A 717 57.39 -7.38 16.80
N ALA A 718 58.20 -6.48 16.25
CA ALA A 718 58.01 -5.04 16.42
C ALA A 718 56.65 -4.56 15.87
N ALA A 719 56.24 -5.07 14.70
CA ALA A 719 54.94 -4.78 14.11
C ALA A 719 53.79 -5.34 14.98
N ALA A 720 53.91 -6.56 15.49
CA ALA A 720 52.92 -7.17 16.38
C ALA A 720 52.78 -6.36 17.68
N THR A 721 53.89 -6.02 18.34
CA THR A 721 53.90 -5.20 19.55
C THR A 721 53.33 -3.81 19.30
N TYR A 722 53.63 -3.20 18.14
CA TYR A 722 53.05 -1.91 17.75
C TYR A 722 51.53 -2.00 17.58
N HIS A 723 51.04 -3.05 16.93
CA HIS A 723 49.60 -3.31 16.77
C HIS A 723 48.90 -3.49 18.13
N LEU A 724 49.49 -4.28 19.03
CA LEU A 724 49.01 -4.47 20.40
C LEU A 724 48.99 -3.16 21.20
N LYS A 725 50.01 -2.30 21.05
CA LYS A 725 50.05 -0.96 21.68
C LYS A 725 48.92 -0.06 21.17
N HIS A 726 48.61 -0.12 19.87
CA HIS A 726 47.49 0.63 19.31
C HIS A 726 46.14 0.16 19.87
N LEU A 727 45.93 -1.15 20.01
CA LEU A 727 44.73 -1.71 20.64
C LEU A 727 44.65 -1.37 22.13
N GLN A 728 45.77 -1.39 22.84
CA GLN A 728 45.84 -0.95 24.23
C GLN A 728 45.32 0.48 24.38
N GLN A 729 45.74 1.41 23.53
CA GLN A 729 45.28 2.81 23.59
C GLN A 729 43.77 2.92 23.36
N ALA A 730 43.21 2.09 22.49
CA ALA A 730 41.77 2.10 22.20
C ALA A 730 40.93 1.50 23.33
N TRP A 731 41.45 0.49 24.05
CA TRP A 731 40.67 -0.33 24.98
C TRP A 731 40.92 -0.09 26.45
N GLN A 732 42.13 0.31 26.85
CA GLN A 732 42.55 0.38 28.27
C GLN A 732 41.66 1.29 29.13
N ASN A 733 41.14 2.38 28.55
CA ASN A 733 40.29 3.33 29.26
C ASN A 733 38.79 3.05 29.07
N ILE A 734 38.45 2.05 28.26
CA ILE A 734 37.06 1.72 27.88
C ILE A 734 36.63 0.43 28.54
N LEU A 735 37.34 -0.67 28.30
CA LEU A 735 36.97 -1.99 28.80
C LEU A 735 37.23 -2.12 30.32
N PRO A 736 36.45 -2.98 31.01
CA PRO A 736 36.84 -3.46 32.34
C PRO A 736 38.24 -4.08 32.34
N LYS A 737 38.96 -4.00 33.46
CA LYS A 737 40.36 -4.45 33.56
C LYS A 737 40.54 -5.92 33.17
N ASP A 738 39.64 -6.78 33.63
CA ASP A 738 39.74 -8.23 33.41
C ASP A 738 39.41 -8.57 31.94
N VAL A 739 38.37 -7.93 31.38
CA VAL A 739 38.02 -8.07 29.96
C VAL A 739 39.15 -7.55 29.06
N PHE A 740 39.78 -6.44 29.44
CA PHE A 740 40.95 -5.90 28.75
C PHE A 740 42.12 -6.87 28.78
N ALA A 741 42.46 -7.41 29.96
CA ALA A 741 43.57 -8.34 30.12
C ALA A 741 43.33 -9.63 29.31
N ALA A 742 42.14 -10.22 29.39
CA ALA A 742 41.74 -11.37 28.59
C ALA A 742 41.84 -11.09 27.08
N ALA A 743 41.32 -9.96 26.61
CA ALA A 743 41.40 -9.54 25.21
C ALA A 743 42.86 -9.41 24.71
N MET A 744 43.72 -8.76 25.49
CA MET A 744 45.14 -8.61 25.17
C MET A 744 45.88 -9.95 25.21
N GLY A 745 45.53 -10.84 26.16
CA GLY A 745 46.10 -12.18 26.29
C GLY A 745 45.80 -13.07 25.09
N VAL A 746 44.55 -13.07 24.63
CA VAL A 746 44.13 -13.81 23.42
C VAL A 746 44.88 -13.34 22.18
N LEU A 747 45.14 -12.05 22.04
CA LEU A 747 45.90 -11.50 20.90
C LEU A 747 47.41 -11.76 21.02
N ALA A 748 47.97 -11.63 22.23
CA ALA A 748 49.35 -12.00 22.51
C ALA A 748 49.60 -13.48 22.21
N ASN A 749 48.62 -14.35 22.49
CA ASN A 749 48.70 -15.78 22.19
C ASN A 749 48.97 -16.04 20.70
N VAL A 750 48.34 -15.27 19.80
CA VAL A 750 48.59 -15.39 18.35
C VAL A 750 50.05 -15.09 17.99
N VAL A 751 50.66 -14.11 18.65
CA VAL A 751 52.08 -13.77 18.44
C VAL A 751 52.95 -14.93 18.89
N PHE A 752 52.79 -15.37 20.13
CA PHE A 752 53.61 -16.45 20.69
C PHE A 752 53.43 -17.74 19.90
N GLU A 753 52.21 -18.12 19.57
CA GLU A 753 51.92 -19.30 18.78
C GLU A 753 52.60 -19.25 17.40
N ALA A 754 52.63 -18.09 16.73
CA ALA A 754 53.30 -17.94 15.45
C ALA A 754 54.82 -18.16 15.56
N PHE A 755 55.48 -17.59 16.57
CA PHE A 755 56.90 -17.78 16.80
C PHE A 755 57.25 -19.21 17.28
N LEU A 756 56.44 -19.79 18.16
CA LEU A 756 56.60 -21.17 18.62
C LEU A 756 56.42 -22.17 17.48
N LYS A 757 55.43 -21.98 16.61
CA LYS A 757 55.24 -22.82 15.41
C LYS A 757 56.42 -22.72 14.45
N ALA A 758 57.00 -21.53 14.28
CA ALA A 758 58.18 -21.36 13.43
C ALA A 758 59.42 -22.04 14.02
N LEU A 759 59.54 -22.13 15.35
CA LEU A 759 60.70 -22.70 16.04
C LEU A 759 60.58 -24.21 16.32
N LEU A 760 59.40 -24.72 16.65
CA LEU A 760 59.17 -26.11 17.06
C LEU A 760 58.95 -27.06 15.86
N VAL A 761 59.75 -26.87 14.81
CA VAL A 761 59.74 -27.70 13.60
C VAL A 761 60.71 -28.86 13.78
N GLN A 762 60.33 -30.06 13.30
CA GLN A 762 61.21 -31.22 13.33
C GLN A 762 62.46 -30.97 12.47
N ASP A 763 63.61 -31.52 12.90
CA ASP A 763 64.91 -31.39 12.23
C ASP A 763 65.45 -29.95 12.10
N LEU A 764 64.93 -29.01 12.90
CA LEU A 764 65.52 -27.68 13.02
C LEU A 764 66.97 -27.77 13.53
N SER A 765 67.84 -26.90 13.01
CA SER A 765 69.21 -26.72 13.48
C SER A 765 69.45 -25.25 13.75
N ILE A 766 69.87 -24.92 14.97
CA ILE A 766 70.10 -23.55 15.44
C ILE A 766 71.59 -23.39 15.66
N SER A 767 72.18 -22.37 15.04
CA SER A 767 73.59 -22.02 15.26
C SER A 767 73.80 -21.30 16.60
N PRO A 768 75.02 -21.27 17.16
CA PRO A 768 75.28 -20.52 18.39
C PRO A 768 74.91 -19.03 18.30
N THR A 769 75.20 -18.39 17.16
CA THR A 769 74.85 -16.99 16.91
C THR A 769 73.33 -16.81 16.84
N ALA A 770 72.63 -17.71 16.14
CA ALA A 770 71.17 -17.68 16.05
C ALA A 770 70.49 -17.92 17.41
N ASN A 771 71.07 -18.78 18.26
CA ASN A 771 70.57 -19.03 19.61
C ASN A 771 70.62 -17.76 20.48
N GLN A 772 71.72 -16.99 20.42
CA GLN A 772 71.83 -15.70 21.12
C GLN A 772 70.82 -14.68 20.61
N PHE A 773 70.63 -14.61 19.28
CA PHE A 773 69.62 -13.77 18.66
C PHE A 773 68.20 -14.13 19.13
N LEU A 774 67.84 -15.43 19.11
CA LEU A 774 66.53 -15.91 19.57
C LEU A 774 66.28 -15.63 21.05
N ALA A 775 67.28 -15.84 21.92
CA ALA A 775 67.17 -15.52 23.34
C ALA A 775 66.86 -14.02 23.55
N SER A 776 67.55 -13.14 22.82
CA SER A 776 67.28 -11.70 22.87
C SER A 776 65.89 -11.34 22.34
N LEU A 777 65.48 -11.93 21.21
CA LEU A 777 64.18 -11.69 20.59
C LEU A 777 63.02 -12.13 21.51
N PHE A 778 63.11 -13.34 22.08
CA PHE A 778 62.08 -13.89 22.97
C PHE A 778 62.04 -13.15 24.30
N GLY A 779 63.21 -12.81 24.87
CA GLY A 779 63.29 -11.98 26.08
C GLY A 779 62.66 -10.60 25.86
N LYS A 780 62.89 -9.98 24.70
CA LYS A 780 62.23 -8.73 24.32
C LYS A 780 60.73 -8.89 24.17
N ALA A 781 60.25 -9.94 23.51
CA ALA A 781 58.82 -10.21 23.37
C ALA A 781 58.11 -10.34 24.72
N LEU A 782 58.68 -11.12 25.65
CA LEU A 782 58.15 -11.30 27.00
C LEU A 782 58.11 -9.99 27.78
N LYS A 783 59.15 -9.17 27.67
CA LYS A 783 59.17 -7.85 28.31
C LYS A 783 58.11 -6.93 27.73
N ASP A 784 58.14 -6.71 26.42
CA ASP A 784 57.30 -5.73 25.74
C ASP A 784 55.81 -6.07 25.82
N ILE A 785 55.45 -7.36 25.76
CA ILE A 785 54.06 -7.82 25.87
C ILE A 785 53.64 -7.94 27.34
N GLY A 786 54.53 -8.34 28.24
CA GLY A 786 54.28 -8.42 29.67
C GLY A 786 53.91 -7.06 30.30
N GLU A 787 54.43 -5.96 29.74
CA GLU A 787 54.07 -4.59 30.15
C GLU A 787 52.57 -4.28 30.05
N PHE A 788 51.83 -4.97 29.17
CA PHE A 788 50.38 -4.75 29.03
C PHE A 788 49.56 -5.23 30.24
N PHE A 789 50.09 -6.20 31.00
CA PHE A 789 49.38 -6.84 32.11
C PHE A 789 49.73 -6.25 33.48
N GLN A 790 50.74 -5.38 33.57
CA GLN A 790 51.23 -4.83 34.86
C GLN A 790 50.18 -4.08 35.70
N LYS A 791 49.11 -3.58 35.06
CA LYS A 791 48.01 -2.86 35.72
C LYS A 791 46.79 -3.76 36.02
N SER A 792 46.80 -5.01 35.56
CA SER A 792 45.75 -5.98 35.84
C SER A 792 46.03 -6.74 37.13
N LYS A 793 44.99 -7.28 37.76
CA LYS A 793 45.15 -8.29 38.82
C LYS A 793 45.54 -9.65 38.24
N GLU A 794 45.15 -9.91 36.99
CA GLU A 794 45.41 -11.17 36.30
C GLU A 794 46.86 -11.24 35.82
N THR A 795 47.47 -12.42 35.98
CA THR A 795 48.82 -12.67 35.46
C THR A 795 48.77 -13.00 33.97
N PRO A 796 49.83 -12.73 33.19
CA PRO A 796 49.86 -13.09 31.77
C PRO A 796 49.54 -14.58 31.51
N SER A 797 49.97 -15.48 32.40
CA SER A 797 49.69 -16.91 32.34
C SER A 797 48.21 -17.28 32.46
N GLN A 798 47.38 -16.42 33.07
CA GLN A 798 45.93 -16.64 33.18
C GLN A 798 45.17 -16.23 31.91
N CYS A 799 45.71 -15.27 31.15
CA CYS A 799 45.04 -14.69 29.99
C CYS A 799 45.61 -15.22 28.65
N CYS A 800 46.80 -15.83 28.67
CA CYS A 800 47.55 -16.23 27.48
C CYS A 800 48.11 -17.66 27.65
N ASP A 801 47.49 -18.62 26.96
CA ASP A 801 47.79 -20.04 27.10
C ASP A 801 49.26 -20.39 26.77
N GLU A 802 49.82 -19.79 25.71
CA GLU A 802 51.20 -20.05 25.28
C GLU A 802 52.25 -19.25 26.07
N TRP A 803 51.86 -18.40 27.02
CA TRP A 803 52.80 -17.54 27.77
C TRP A 803 53.86 -18.36 28.52
N ASP A 804 53.45 -19.30 29.37
CA ASP A 804 54.38 -20.09 30.18
C ASP A 804 55.26 -20.98 29.30
N ARG A 805 54.70 -21.48 28.20
CA ARG A 805 55.45 -22.27 27.21
C ARG A 805 56.51 -21.41 26.52
N PHE A 806 56.17 -20.17 26.14
CA PHE A 806 57.10 -19.20 25.56
C PHE A 806 58.21 -18.79 26.55
N VAL A 807 57.86 -18.57 27.83
CA VAL A 807 58.84 -18.31 28.91
C VAL A 807 59.81 -19.47 29.08
N CYS A 808 59.31 -20.72 29.06
CA CYS A 808 60.16 -21.90 29.16
C CYS A 808 61.15 -22.00 27.99
N ILE A 809 60.72 -21.73 26.76
CA ILE A 809 61.61 -21.72 25.59
C ILE A 809 62.64 -20.59 25.67
N ALA A 810 62.24 -19.39 26.08
CA ALA A 810 63.17 -18.27 26.25
C ALA A 810 64.29 -18.64 27.24
N LYS A 811 63.94 -19.20 28.41
CA LYS A 811 64.92 -19.70 29.39
C LYS A 811 65.79 -20.83 28.85
N PHE A 812 65.23 -21.72 28.04
CA PHE A 812 66.00 -22.78 27.39
C PHE A 812 67.07 -22.20 26.46
N LEU A 813 66.71 -21.20 25.65
CA LEU A 813 67.63 -20.51 24.73
C LEU A 813 68.75 -19.74 25.47
N GLU A 814 68.44 -19.21 26.66
CA GLU A 814 69.43 -18.56 27.55
C GLU A 814 70.38 -19.56 28.22
N THR A 815 70.00 -20.82 28.34
CA THR A 815 70.84 -21.86 28.96
C THR A 815 71.89 -22.34 27.97
N HIS A 816 73.17 -22.06 28.25
CA HIS A 816 74.25 -22.32 27.30
C HIS A 816 74.95 -23.67 27.49
N SER A 817 74.75 -24.35 28.63
CA SER A 817 75.44 -25.60 28.95
C SER A 817 74.48 -26.78 29.22
N LEU A 818 74.89 -27.99 28.81
CA LEU A 818 74.12 -29.23 29.05
C LEU A 818 73.95 -29.56 30.55
N PRO A 819 74.94 -29.31 31.45
CA PRO A 819 74.75 -29.53 32.88
C PRO A 819 73.69 -28.60 33.50
N GLU A 820 73.72 -27.30 33.19
CA GLU A 820 72.70 -26.36 33.67
C GLU A 820 71.29 -26.71 33.15
N LEU A 821 71.23 -27.23 31.92
CA LEU A 821 69.98 -27.69 31.32
C LEU A 821 69.43 -28.92 32.04
N LYS A 822 70.30 -29.85 32.43
CA LYS A 822 69.94 -31.02 33.23
C LYS A 822 69.46 -30.63 34.62
N ASP A 823 70.15 -29.70 35.28
CA ASP A 823 69.73 -29.19 36.58
C ASP A 823 68.39 -28.45 36.49
N SER A 824 68.19 -27.63 35.46
CA SER A 824 66.94 -26.90 35.21
C SER A 824 65.76 -27.84 34.90
N LEU A 825 66.02 -28.95 34.18
CA LEU A 825 65.03 -29.99 33.94
C LEU A 825 64.65 -30.71 35.23
N ALA A 826 65.64 -31.05 36.07
CA ALA A 826 65.42 -31.68 37.38
C ALA A 826 64.67 -30.76 38.36
N MET A 827 64.89 -29.45 38.28
CA MET A 827 64.19 -28.43 39.08
C MET A 827 62.77 -28.11 38.58
N GLY A 828 62.32 -28.71 37.47
CA GLY A 828 60.99 -28.47 36.92
C GLY A 828 60.81 -27.09 36.26
N VAL A 829 61.89 -26.47 35.77
CA VAL A 829 61.81 -25.15 35.11
C VAL A 829 61.00 -25.23 33.80
N PHE A 830 60.99 -26.40 33.15
CA PHE A 830 60.36 -26.64 31.84
C PHE A 830 59.02 -27.38 31.90
N LEU A 831 58.29 -27.30 33.02
CA LEU A 831 57.04 -28.06 33.24
C LEU A 831 55.94 -27.80 32.19
N HIS A 832 55.93 -26.61 31.59
CA HIS A 832 54.95 -26.22 30.57
C HIS A 832 55.33 -26.65 29.14
N LEU A 833 56.49 -27.28 28.96
CA LEU A 833 56.89 -27.88 27.68
C LEU A 833 56.54 -29.36 27.64
N THR A 834 56.18 -29.86 26.45
CA THR A 834 56.02 -31.30 26.24
C THR A 834 57.40 -31.96 26.10
N SER A 835 57.52 -33.27 26.41
CA SER A 835 58.77 -34.02 26.16
C SER A 835 59.22 -33.91 24.70
N ARG A 836 58.25 -33.83 23.76
CA ARG A 836 58.51 -33.55 22.35
C ARG A 836 59.16 -32.18 22.13
N ASP A 837 58.64 -31.12 22.73
CA ASP A 837 59.18 -29.76 22.57
C ASP A 837 60.63 -29.68 23.09
N VAL A 838 60.87 -30.23 24.29
CA VAL A 838 62.22 -30.25 24.89
C VAL A 838 63.19 -31.04 24.01
N LYS A 839 62.76 -32.19 23.46
CA LYS A 839 63.57 -32.98 22.54
C LYS A 839 63.88 -32.23 21.24
N ILE A 840 62.90 -31.54 20.65
CA ILE A 840 63.11 -30.73 19.45
C ILE A 840 64.15 -29.63 19.73
N MET A 841 63.99 -28.89 20.84
CA MET A 841 64.91 -27.81 21.21
C MET A 841 66.33 -28.32 21.54
N LEU A 842 66.44 -29.46 22.24
CA LEU A 842 67.73 -30.08 22.55
C LEU A 842 68.47 -30.52 21.28
N VAL A 843 67.76 -31.14 20.34
CA VAL A 843 68.31 -31.48 19.02
C VAL A 843 68.69 -30.22 18.25
N ALA A 844 67.86 -29.18 18.27
CA ALA A 844 68.07 -27.96 17.50
C ALA A 844 69.30 -27.16 17.96
N CYS A 845 69.48 -26.96 19.27
CA CYS A 845 70.57 -26.15 19.82
C CYS A 845 71.88 -26.94 20.03
N HIS A 846 71.80 -28.24 20.35
CA HIS A 846 72.95 -29.04 20.79
C HIS A 846 73.31 -30.22 19.86
N LYS A 847 72.83 -30.26 18.61
CA LYS A 847 73.15 -31.34 17.65
C LYS A 847 74.64 -31.65 17.52
N HIS A 848 75.48 -30.63 17.62
CA HIS A 848 76.94 -30.74 17.53
C HIS A 848 77.56 -31.51 18.72
N GLN A 849 76.84 -31.64 19.83
CA GLN A 849 77.21 -32.38 21.04
C GLN A 849 76.53 -33.76 21.13
N ALA A 850 76.02 -34.31 20.01
CA ALA A 850 75.26 -35.57 20.01
C ALA A 850 75.98 -36.77 20.65
N TYR A 851 77.32 -36.76 20.68
CA TYR A 851 78.15 -37.81 21.30
C TYR A 851 78.57 -37.50 22.74
N HIS A 852 78.17 -36.36 23.30
CA HIS A 852 78.49 -35.97 24.68
C HIS A 852 77.68 -36.84 25.67
N PRO A 853 78.28 -37.37 26.74
CA PRO A 853 77.60 -38.25 27.69
C PRO A 853 76.36 -37.59 28.33
N ASP A 854 76.43 -36.29 28.65
CA ASP A 854 75.28 -35.56 29.21
C ASP A 854 74.14 -35.38 28.20
N TYR A 855 74.45 -35.23 26.91
CA TYR A 855 73.44 -35.15 25.85
C TYR A 855 72.69 -36.47 25.71
N ILE A 856 73.43 -37.59 25.70
CA ILE A 856 72.86 -38.95 25.62
C ILE A 856 72.02 -39.24 26.87
N ALA A 857 72.50 -38.85 28.05
CA ALA A 857 71.76 -39.00 29.31
C ALA A 857 70.43 -38.23 29.28
N LEU A 858 70.44 -36.96 28.87
CA LEU A 858 69.24 -36.14 28.72
C LEU A 858 68.25 -36.71 27.70
N MET A 859 68.73 -37.16 26.53
CA MET A 859 67.87 -37.77 25.52
C MET A 859 67.21 -39.08 25.99
N ASN A 860 67.91 -39.86 26.81
CA ASN A 860 67.36 -41.07 27.43
C ASN A 860 66.37 -40.75 28.56
N GLU A 861 66.65 -39.74 29.39
CA GLU A 861 65.72 -39.24 30.41
C GLU A 861 64.42 -38.72 29.76
N LEU A 862 64.52 -37.97 28.66
CA LEU A 862 63.37 -37.46 27.91
C LEU A 862 62.53 -38.57 27.24
N ALA A 863 63.17 -39.66 26.80
CA ALA A 863 62.48 -40.84 26.27
C ALA A 863 61.67 -41.58 27.35
N ASN A 864 62.13 -41.55 28.60
CA ASN A 864 61.45 -42.14 29.75
C ASN A 864 60.37 -41.20 30.34
N PHE A 865 60.52 -39.88 30.18
CA PHE A 865 59.59 -38.85 30.65
C PHE A 865 58.18 -38.96 30.06
N GLY A 866 58.03 -39.55 28.87
CA GLY A 866 56.73 -39.75 28.21
C GLY A 866 55.85 -40.86 28.82
N SER A 867 56.38 -41.65 29.76
CA SER A 867 55.68 -42.80 30.35
C SER A 867 55.12 -42.54 31.76
N GLN A 868 55.29 -41.33 32.32
CA GLN A 868 54.91 -40.98 33.70
C GLN A 868 54.05 -39.71 33.83
N ARG A 869 53.39 -39.25 32.75
CA ARG A 869 52.32 -38.24 32.84
C ARG A 869 50.96 -38.88 32.73
#